data_AF-A0A150SPU1-F1
#
_entry.id   AF-A0A150SPU1-F1
#
_cell.length_a   1.000
_cell.length_b   1.000
_cell.length_c   1.000
_cell.angle_alpha   90.00
_cell.angle_beta   90.00
_cell.angle_gamma   90.00
#
_symmetry.space_group_name_H-M   'P 1'
#
loop_
_entity.id
_entity.type
_entity.pdbx_description
1 polymer ?
#
loop_
_entity_poly.entity_id
_entity_poly.type
_entity_poly.pdbx_seq_one_letter_code
_entity_poly.pdbx_strand_id
1 'polypeptide(L)'
;MAGLLIAGTGSAFGCLNRPIATNEPRTTATIVERLTQSSVDKIDLLLAIDNSGSMADKQDILAFAIPDLVSGLVNPRCINEAGESTTVGSPNTDCPQGFKREFEPVKDIHIGIISSSLGGHGSGACPEATSRSNVDMAHLLARETESSDNGTIPTYLGKGFLAWDPDQKLDGTPDMPGENDGEADIDTDSPNDLNNTSLVGQLKLMVKGTGQAGCGFEAQLESVYRFLVDPEPYATIEIQEDVAVPTGLDQDVLRQRAEFLRPSSLLAIIMLSDENDCSIREEGRNYLVAETRNGFRLWRPRPECAVDPGDPCCRSCSQDQKGCPAAAECTGTDGFPARLSQQEDPVNSRCWDQKRRFGFDFLYPIDRYRRAFTEAQIANRRGELVPNPIFSDPNPDDLDNNIRDPGLVFFAGIVGVPWQDIARQDAQGKPDLLRGLNQDGEPVGGFKNADELSVPVLDGAFSSTWELILGDPASYEAPKDPFMKESTAPRSGSNPITGDTIVPPTEAGWNGINGREYTIPAESTGDLQYACIFDLPESKTCEGMGQSCDCRAVPGQTNDNPLCQPDGGNDQADPQPRTNVQIKAKAYPGLRELQLIRELGPQGIVGSVCPRQLDNDGAADYGYRPAIGAIIDRLKTVLGGQCLPRTLKPNKDTGQVSCLILEARNTQGQCKCDDTPARTDVTEKHNAARDKVLDDPIAQAAGWDCVCEIQQLTGAEADACRNDPSDNVRVDGNPVNGWCYIDPSIRVGNEDIVASCPPTERRIIRFTNEGEAQQGATLFITCSGE
;
A
#
# COMPACT_ATOMS: atom_id res chain seq x y z
N MET A 1 57.47 -46.12 -19.74
CA MET A 1 58.80 -46.40 -19.15
C MET A 1 58.60 -46.92 -17.74
N ALA A 2 59.33 -47.97 -17.41
CA ALA A 2 59.30 -48.74 -16.17
C ALA A 2 59.81 -47.95 -14.95
N GLY A 3 59.43 -48.41 -13.75
CA GLY A 3 59.96 -47.94 -12.46
C GLY A 3 59.05 -48.34 -11.29
N LEU A 4 58.91 -49.63 -10.95
CA LEU A 4 59.74 -50.43 -10.02
C LEU A 4 59.30 -50.28 -8.54
N LEU A 5 58.94 -51.43 -7.97
CA LEU A 5 58.53 -51.73 -6.60
C LEU A 5 59.58 -51.41 -5.54
N ILE A 6 59.12 -51.04 -4.33
CA ILE A 6 59.70 -51.54 -3.07
C ILE A 6 58.56 -51.92 -2.12
N ALA A 7 58.50 -53.21 -1.79
CA ALA A 7 57.70 -53.78 -0.72
C ALA A 7 58.51 -53.75 0.60
N GLY A 8 57.85 -53.40 1.70
CA GLY A 8 58.40 -53.47 3.07
C GLY A 8 57.28 -53.86 4.03
N THR A 9 57.44 -55.04 4.63
CA THR A 9 56.48 -55.81 5.45
C THR A 9 56.16 -55.19 6.81
N GLY A 10 54.90 -55.27 7.23
CA GLY A 10 54.48 -54.99 8.61
C GLY A 10 53.09 -55.56 8.94
N SER A 11 53.10 -56.69 9.65
CA SER A 11 52.16 -57.08 10.72
C SER A 11 50.64 -57.11 10.44
N ALA A 12 50.09 -58.32 10.40
CA ALA A 12 48.66 -58.60 10.46
C ALA A 12 48.02 -58.10 11.77
N PHE A 13 46.81 -57.51 11.71
CA PHE A 13 45.65 -57.79 12.57
C PHE A 13 44.38 -57.16 11.95
N GLY A 14 43.25 -57.84 12.13
CA GLY A 14 42.02 -57.74 11.33
C GLY A 14 41.40 -56.35 11.12
N CYS A 15 40.97 -56.10 9.88
CA CYS A 15 39.98 -55.08 9.57
C CYS A 15 38.64 -55.48 10.20
N LEU A 16 38.26 -54.83 11.30
CA LEU A 16 36.87 -54.72 11.70
C LEU A 16 36.16 -53.86 10.65
N ASN A 17 35.37 -54.48 9.78
CA ASN A 17 34.38 -53.77 8.98
C ASN A 17 33.37 -53.14 9.94
N ARG A 18 33.53 -51.85 10.23
CA ARG A 18 32.47 -51.03 10.80
C ARG A 18 31.69 -50.46 9.61
N PRO A 19 30.38 -50.78 9.44
CA PRO A 19 29.59 -50.10 8.43
C PRO A 19 29.59 -48.62 8.75
N ILE A 20 30.04 -47.80 7.80
CA ILE A 20 29.79 -46.36 7.85
C ILE A 20 28.28 -46.22 7.66
N ALA A 21 27.57 -45.85 8.71
CA ALA A 21 26.19 -45.44 8.59
C ALA A 21 26.15 -44.23 7.64
N THR A 22 25.32 -44.32 6.61
CA THR A 22 24.95 -43.16 5.81
C THR A 22 24.34 -42.12 6.73
N ASN A 23 25.11 -41.07 7.03
CA ASN A 23 24.53 -39.82 7.51
C ASN A 23 23.81 -39.21 6.31
N GLU A 24 22.49 -39.25 6.31
CA GLU A 24 21.71 -38.32 5.52
C GLU A 24 21.83 -36.96 6.22
N PRO A 25 22.51 -35.96 5.62
CA PRO A 25 22.53 -34.63 6.19
C PRO A 25 21.12 -34.05 6.10
N ARG A 26 20.34 -34.17 7.18
CA ARG A 26 19.14 -33.34 7.37
C ARG A 26 19.62 -31.93 7.69
N THR A 27 19.27 -30.97 6.86
CA THR A 27 19.41 -29.55 7.20
C THR A 27 18.54 -29.25 8.42
N THR A 28 19.13 -29.20 9.61
CA THR A 28 18.47 -28.76 10.86
C THR A 28 18.41 -27.23 10.93
N ALA A 29 18.04 -26.57 9.83
CA ALA A 29 17.70 -25.16 9.91
C ALA A 29 16.34 -25.08 10.60
N THR A 30 16.31 -24.70 11.88
CA THR A 30 15.06 -24.38 12.58
C THR A 30 14.47 -23.14 11.92
N ILE A 31 13.57 -23.31 10.96
CA ILE A 31 12.84 -22.19 10.37
C ILE A 31 11.73 -21.86 11.36
N VAL A 32 11.78 -20.65 11.92
CA VAL A 32 10.73 -20.10 12.77
C VAL A 32 9.99 -19.11 11.90
N GLU A 33 8.73 -19.39 11.63
CA GLU A 33 7.84 -18.54 10.86
C GLU A 33 6.95 -17.79 11.84
N ARG A 34 6.70 -16.50 11.59
CA ARG A 34 5.73 -15.75 12.38
C ARG A 34 4.32 -16.20 11.97
N LEU A 35 3.50 -16.55 12.95
CA LEU A 35 2.07 -16.75 12.74
C LEU A 35 1.41 -15.39 12.80
N THR A 36 0.87 -14.94 11.66
CA THR A 36 -0.09 -13.86 11.62
C THR A 36 -1.44 -14.42 12.08
N GLN A 37 -1.57 -14.77 13.35
CA GLN A 37 -2.86 -15.17 13.92
C GLN A 37 -3.05 -14.69 15.35
N SER A 38 -3.73 -13.56 15.46
CA SER A 38 -5.00 -13.47 16.17
C SER A 38 -6.01 -12.97 15.13
N SER A 39 -7.30 -13.27 15.26
CA SER A 39 -8.33 -12.64 14.42
C SER A 39 -8.08 -11.13 14.40
N VAL A 40 -7.65 -10.58 13.26
CA VAL A 40 -7.57 -9.13 13.11
C VAL A 40 -9.01 -8.67 13.07
N ASP A 41 -9.48 -8.16 14.19
CA ASP A 41 -10.83 -7.63 14.39
C ASP A 41 -10.87 -6.09 14.29
N LYS A 42 -9.69 -5.46 14.18
CA LYS A 42 -9.51 -4.01 14.06
C LYS A 42 -8.78 -3.61 12.79
N ILE A 43 -9.22 -2.52 12.17
CA ILE A 43 -8.54 -1.91 11.03
C ILE A 43 -8.32 -0.41 11.29
N ASP A 44 -7.11 0.08 11.04
CA ASP A 44 -6.85 1.50 10.85
C ASP A 44 -6.69 1.75 9.35
N LEU A 45 -7.64 2.47 8.76
CA LEU A 45 -7.69 2.81 7.34
C LEU A 45 -7.30 4.27 7.13
N LEU A 46 -6.18 4.52 6.46
CA LEU A 46 -5.77 5.86 6.05
C LEU A 46 -6.02 6.04 4.55
N LEU A 47 -6.85 7.02 4.18
CA LEU A 47 -6.96 7.49 2.80
C LEU A 47 -6.01 8.66 2.58
N ALA A 48 -5.04 8.49 1.68
CA ALA A 48 -4.14 9.56 1.24
C ALA A 48 -4.59 10.05 -0.13
N ILE A 49 -5.22 11.21 -0.18
CA ILE A 49 -5.90 11.71 -1.38
C ILE A 49 -5.13 12.89 -1.94
N ASP A 50 -4.66 12.73 -3.16
CA ASP A 50 -4.11 13.83 -3.95
C ASP A 50 -5.14 14.95 -4.10
N ASN A 51 -4.74 16.17 -3.74
CA ASN A 51 -5.57 17.36 -3.83
C ASN A 51 -5.10 18.35 -4.90
N SER A 52 -4.35 17.87 -5.89
CA SER A 52 -3.98 18.63 -7.08
C SER A 52 -5.20 19.04 -7.92
N GLY A 53 -4.97 20.00 -8.81
CA GLY A 53 -6.01 20.57 -9.64
C GLY A 53 -6.79 19.55 -10.48
N SER A 54 -6.24 18.41 -10.87
CA SER A 54 -6.95 17.44 -11.73
C SER A 54 -7.78 16.39 -10.98
N MET A 55 -7.88 16.49 -9.65
CA MET A 55 -8.38 15.39 -8.83
C MET A 55 -9.88 15.34 -8.58
N ALA A 56 -10.65 16.40 -8.85
CA ALA A 56 -12.08 16.44 -8.51
C ALA A 56 -12.88 15.24 -9.05
N ASP A 57 -12.72 14.89 -10.34
CA ASP A 57 -13.44 13.75 -10.93
C ASP A 57 -13.04 12.41 -10.30
N LYS A 58 -11.75 12.26 -9.95
CA LYS A 58 -11.22 11.05 -9.33
C LYS A 58 -11.74 10.90 -7.90
N GLN A 59 -11.82 12.00 -7.16
CA GLN A 59 -12.41 12.03 -5.82
C GLN A 59 -13.92 11.70 -5.87
N ASP A 60 -14.65 12.16 -6.90
CA ASP A 60 -16.05 11.78 -7.11
C ASP A 60 -16.22 10.28 -7.39
N ILE A 61 -15.33 9.69 -8.21
CA ILE A 61 -15.32 8.24 -8.48
C ILE A 61 -14.98 7.44 -7.21
N LEU A 62 -14.01 7.90 -6.40
CA LEU A 62 -13.70 7.29 -5.12
C LEU A 62 -14.89 7.39 -4.16
N ALA A 63 -15.50 8.57 -4.03
CA ALA A 63 -16.69 8.78 -3.21
C ALA A 63 -17.84 7.85 -3.63
N PHE A 64 -17.99 7.57 -4.93
CA PHE A 64 -18.94 6.58 -5.41
C PHE A 64 -18.60 5.15 -4.96
N ALA A 65 -17.32 4.78 -4.92
CA ALA A 65 -16.84 3.45 -4.53
C ALA A 65 -16.75 3.23 -3.00
N ILE A 66 -16.84 4.29 -2.19
CA ILE A 66 -16.83 4.20 -0.71
C ILE A 66 -17.83 3.19 -0.13
N PRO A 67 -19.10 3.10 -0.57
CA PRO A 67 -20.03 2.10 -0.07
C PRO A 67 -19.53 0.67 -0.30
N ASP A 68 -18.90 0.39 -1.44
CA ASP A 68 -18.33 -0.92 -1.75
C ASP A 68 -17.13 -1.24 -0.84
N LEU A 69 -16.28 -0.24 -0.57
CA LEU A 69 -15.14 -0.36 0.34
C LEU A 69 -15.61 -0.65 1.78
N VAL A 70 -16.49 0.20 2.31
CA VAL A 70 -16.99 0.09 3.68
C VAL A 70 -17.77 -1.22 3.84
N SER A 71 -18.80 -1.45 3.01
CA SER A 71 -19.65 -2.65 3.13
C SER A 71 -18.87 -3.93 2.91
N GLY A 72 -17.88 -3.91 2.02
CA GLY A 72 -17.02 -5.06 1.76
C GLY A 72 -16.20 -5.50 2.98
N LEU A 73 -15.86 -4.58 3.89
CA LEU A 73 -15.13 -4.83 5.13
C LEU A 73 -16.06 -5.08 6.32
N VAL A 74 -17.07 -4.23 6.50
CA VAL A 74 -17.93 -4.25 7.70
C VAL A 74 -19.15 -5.15 7.55
N ASN A 75 -19.54 -5.55 6.35
CA ASN A 75 -20.69 -6.43 6.13
C ASN A 75 -20.41 -7.44 4.99
N PRO A 76 -19.45 -8.36 5.17
CA PRO A 76 -19.03 -9.30 4.13
C PRO A 76 -20.19 -10.15 3.62
N ARG A 77 -20.16 -10.51 2.33
CA ARG A 77 -21.23 -11.29 1.72
C ARG A 77 -21.34 -12.67 2.37
N CYS A 78 -22.56 -13.19 2.41
CA CYS A 78 -22.84 -14.58 2.73
C CYS A 78 -22.66 -15.41 1.47
N ILE A 79 -21.78 -16.41 1.49
CA ILE A 79 -21.48 -17.33 0.40
C ILE A 79 -21.86 -18.77 0.78
N ASN A 80 -22.28 -19.57 -0.19
CA ASN A 80 -22.52 -21.02 0.00
C ASN A 80 -21.48 -21.87 -0.75
N GLU A 81 -21.53 -23.19 -0.56
CA GLU A 81 -20.60 -24.14 -1.21
C GLU A 81 -20.70 -24.13 -2.75
N ALA A 82 -21.82 -23.68 -3.30
CA ALA A 82 -22.03 -23.56 -4.74
C ALA A 82 -21.49 -22.24 -5.33
N GLY A 83 -20.95 -21.34 -4.49
CA GLY A 83 -20.43 -20.03 -4.89
C GLY A 83 -21.51 -18.97 -5.09
N GLU A 84 -22.76 -19.22 -4.68
CA GLU A 84 -23.81 -18.21 -4.68
C GLU A 84 -23.59 -17.23 -3.52
N SER A 85 -23.78 -15.93 -3.76
CA SER A 85 -23.59 -14.88 -2.77
C SER A 85 -24.87 -14.10 -2.50
N THR A 86 -25.13 -13.75 -1.24
CA THR A 86 -26.19 -12.81 -0.81
C THR A 86 -25.65 -11.85 0.24
N THR A 87 -26.25 -10.68 0.38
CA THR A 87 -25.99 -9.75 1.48
C THR A 87 -27.11 -9.84 2.53
N VAL A 88 -26.79 -9.47 3.77
CA VAL A 88 -27.77 -9.30 4.85
C VAL A 88 -27.70 -7.86 5.37
N GLY A 89 -28.72 -7.42 6.10
CA GLY A 89 -28.90 -5.99 6.42
C GLY A 89 -27.92 -5.38 7.43
N SER A 90 -27.14 -6.19 8.15
CA SER A 90 -26.21 -5.71 9.18
C SER A 90 -25.09 -6.75 9.42
N PRO A 91 -23.88 -6.34 9.87
CA PRO A 91 -22.86 -7.27 10.38
C PRO A 91 -23.40 -8.23 11.44
N ASN A 92 -24.31 -7.76 12.28
CA ASN A 92 -24.85 -8.53 13.40
C ASN A 92 -25.98 -9.49 12.99
N THR A 93 -26.35 -9.53 11.72
CA THR A 93 -27.36 -10.45 11.19
C THR A 93 -26.70 -11.75 10.72
N ASP A 94 -27.22 -12.88 11.19
CA ASP A 94 -26.77 -14.20 10.73
C ASP A 94 -27.03 -14.41 9.23
N CYS A 95 -26.14 -15.15 8.58
CA CYS A 95 -26.37 -15.59 7.21
C CYS A 95 -27.59 -16.52 7.10
N PRO A 96 -28.31 -16.50 5.96
CA PRO A 96 -29.37 -17.46 5.71
C PRO A 96 -28.89 -18.91 5.81
N GLN A 97 -29.80 -19.83 6.10
CA GLN A 97 -29.46 -21.26 6.21
C GLN A 97 -28.74 -21.76 4.94
N GLY A 98 -27.58 -22.41 5.12
CA GLY A 98 -26.75 -22.92 4.03
C GLY A 98 -25.73 -21.93 3.47
N PHE A 99 -25.68 -20.71 4.00
CA PHE A 99 -24.66 -19.72 3.70
C PHE A 99 -23.80 -19.43 4.94
N LYS A 100 -22.55 -19.05 4.73
CA LYS A 100 -21.62 -18.55 5.76
C LYS A 100 -21.04 -17.22 5.28
N ARG A 101 -20.60 -16.36 6.21
CA ARG A 101 -19.89 -15.13 5.84
C ARG A 101 -18.59 -15.49 5.10
N GLU A 102 -18.22 -14.66 4.11
CA GLU A 102 -16.94 -14.79 3.41
C GLU A 102 -15.75 -14.64 4.36
N PHE A 103 -15.89 -13.78 5.38
CA PHE A 103 -15.02 -13.65 6.55
C PHE A 103 -15.79 -12.96 7.68
N GLU A 104 -15.27 -12.99 8.91
CA GLU A 104 -15.94 -12.34 10.03
C GLU A 104 -16.06 -10.83 9.82
N PRO A 105 -17.24 -10.22 10.00
CA PRO A 105 -17.42 -8.78 9.84
C PRO A 105 -16.49 -8.00 10.76
N VAL A 106 -15.77 -7.01 10.21
CA VAL A 106 -14.94 -6.12 11.01
C VAL A 106 -15.85 -5.10 11.69
N LYS A 107 -15.78 -5.06 13.02
CA LYS A 107 -16.63 -4.20 13.86
C LYS A 107 -15.90 -3.00 14.44
N ASP A 108 -14.61 -2.88 14.20
CA ASP A 108 -13.82 -1.83 14.79
C ASP A 108 -12.85 -1.23 13.76
N ILE A 109 -13.21 -0.08 13.18
CA ILE A 109 -12.42 0.56 12.13
C ILE A 109 -12.20 2.04 12.44
N HIS A 110 -10.96 2.50 12.45
CA HIS A 110 -10.64 3.93 12.37
C HIS A 110 -10.42 4.33 10.92
N ILE A 111 -11.02 5.42 10.45
CA ILE A 111 -10.87 5.91 9.08
C ILE A 111 -10.43 7.38 9.08
N GLY A 112 -9.17 7.61 8.69
CA GLY A 112 -8.57 8.94 8.58
C GLY A 112 -8.35 9.34 7.13
N ILE A 113 -8.38 10.64 6.84
CA ILE A 113 -8.01 11.19 5.53
C ILE A 113 -6.91 12.22 5.70
N ILE A 114 -5.88 12.16 4.85
CA ILE A 114 -4.88 13.22 4.67
C ILE A 114 -4.76 13.59 3.19
N SER A 115 -4.22 14.76 2.90
CA SER A 115 -3.88 15.17 1.53
C SER A 115 -2.39 15.07 1.23
N SER A 116 -2.01 15.24 -0.04
CA SER A 116 -0.63 15.31 -0.53
C SER A 116 0.08 16.64 -0.23
N SER A 117 -0.61 17.63 0.33
CA SER A 117 -0.11 19.00 0.46
C SER A 117 0.72 19.25 1.73
N LEU A 118 2.03 19.40 1.56
CA LEU A 118 3.01 19.71 2.61
C LEU A 118 3.63 21.13 2.51
N GLY A 119 3.08 21.96 1.63
CA GLY A 119 3.55 23.33 1.38
C GLY A 119 4.78 23.42 0.47
N GLY A 120 5.37 24.61 0.35
CA GLY A 120 6.46 24.88 -0.59
C GLY A 120 7.86 24.41 -0.14
N HIS A 121 7.99 23.63 0.93
CA HIS A 121 9.28 23.18 1.51
C HIS A 121 10.28 24.33 1.81
N GLY A 122 9.78 25.54 2.09
CA GLY A 122 10.60 26.75 2.30
C GLY A 122 10.82 27.61 1.05
N SER A 123 10.36 27.17 -0.13
CA SER A 123 10.28 28.01 -1.33
C SER A 123 9.16 29.05 -1.22
N GLY A 124 9.09 29.96 -2.20
CA GLY A 124 7.98 30.91 -2.34
C GLY A 124 6.68 30.29 -2.90
N ALA A 125 6.66 28.99 -3.21
CA ALA A 125 5.47 28.32 -3.75
C ALA A 125 4.48 27.91 -2.66
N CYS A 126 3.24 27.64 -3.08
CA CYS A 126 2.17 27.10 -2.25
C CYS A 126 1.94 27.86 -0.92
N PRO A 127 1.83 29.20 -0.91
CA PRO A 127 1.54 29.91 0.32
C PRO A 127 0.11 29.63 0.78
N GLU A 128 -0.07 29.41 2.08
CA GLU A 128 -1.38 29.23 2.73
C GLU A 128 -2.38 30.33 2.35
N ALA A 129 -1.90 31.57 2.19
CA ALA A 129 -2.72 32.71 1.82
C ALA A 129 -3.40 32.59 0.44
N THR A 130 -2.90 31.70 -0.44
CA THR A 130 -3.54 31.43 -1.74
C THR A 130 -4.57 30.30 -1.64
N SER A 131 -4.28 29.28 -0.85
CA SER A 131 -5.18 28.20 -0.50
C SER A 131 -4.72 27.61 0.82
N ARG A 132 -5.64 27.45 1.78
CA ARG A 132 -5.32 26.79 3.05
C ARG A 132 -4.92 25.33 2.84
N SER A 133 -5.51 24.69 1.84
CA SER A 133 -5.21 23.30 1.48
C SER A 133 -3.77 23.10 0.98
N ASN A 134 -3.03 24.17 0.67
CA ASN A 134 -1.60 24.06 0.34
C ASN A 134 -0.74 23.55 1.51
N VAL A 135 -1.22 23.75 2.75
CA VAL A 135 -0.50 23.43 3.98
C VAL A 135 -1.40 22.60 4.90
N ASP A 136 -2.02 21.56 4.36
CA ASP A 136 -2.71 20.56 5.18
C ASP A 136 -1.72 19.82 6.11
N MET A 137 -0.43 19.80 5.78
CA MET A 137 0.69 19.35 6.64
C MET A 137 0.55 17.92 7.18
N ALA A 138 -0.18 17.06 6.45
CA ALA A 138 -0.56 15.72 6.88
C ALA A 138 -1.37 15.67 8.19
N HIS A 139 -2.07 16.74 8.53
CA HIS A 139 -3.12 16.71 9.55
C HIS A 139 -4.34 15.98 9.02
N LEU A 140 -5.03 15.22 9.89
CA LEU A 140 -6.29 14.57 9.54
C LEU A 140 -7.33 15.60 9.08
N LEU A 141 -7.99 15.31 7.95
CA LEU A 141 -8.95 16.19 7.29
C LEU A 141 -10.39 15.76 7.56
N ALA A 142 -11.15 16.65 8.19
CA ALA A 142 -12.58 16.49 8.47
C ALA A 142 -13.34 17.76 8.05
N ARG A 143 -13.44 17.99 6.73
CA ARG A 143 -14.03 19.21 6.15
C ARG A 143 -14.89 18.89 4.93
N GLU A 144 -15.81 19.78 4.59
CA GLU A 144 -16.73 19.61 3.44
C GLU A 144 -16.13 20.08 2.10
N THR A 145 -15.21 21.05 2.13
CA THR A 145 -14.53 21.61 0.96
C THR A 145 -13.11 22.05 1.32
N GLU A 146 -12.24 22.23 0.32
CA GLU A 146 -10.87 22.78 0.48
C GLU A 146 -10.80 24.17 1.14
N SER A 147 -11.93 24.88 1.16
CA SER A 147 -12.05 26.26 1.67
C SER A 147 -12.64 26.32 3.08
N SER A 148 -13.23 25.23 3.55
CA SER A 148 -13.81 25.13 4.89
C SER A 148 -12.71 25.07 5.96
N ASP A 149 -13.02 25.52 7.18
CA ASP A 149 -12.17 25.22 8.33
C ASP A 149 -12.07 23.69 8.51
N ASN A 150 -10.92 23.19 8.98
CA ASN A 150 -10.80 21.77 9.29
C ASN A 150 -11.59 21.44 10.58
N GLY A 151 -12.24 20.28 10.63
CA GLY A 151 -13.08 19.85 11.76
C GLY A 151 -14.53 20.35 11.69
N THR A 152 -15.03 20.74 10.50
CA THR A 152 -16.45 21.10 10.32
C THR A 152 -17.37 19.89 10.26
N ILE A 153 -16.82 18.72 9.90
CA ILE A 153 -17.54 17.45 9.92
C ILE A 153 -17.38 16.83 11.32
N PRO A 154 -18.47 16.44 12.01
CA PRO A 154 -18.39 15.68 13.26
C PRO A 154 -17.55 14.42 13.07
N THR A 155 -16.69 14.09 14.03
CA THR A 155 -15.79 12.93 13.97
C THR A 155 -15.78 12.22 15.31
N TYR A 156 -15.26 11.00 15.35
CA TYR A 156 -15.17 10.19 16.55
C TYR A 156 -14.45 10.96 17.66
N LEU A 157 -15.19 11.28 18.73
CA LEU A 157 -14.77 12.10 19.87
C LEU A 157 -14.11 13.44 19.49
N GLY A 158 -14.40 13.97 18.29
CA GLY A 158 -13.76 15.17 17.74
C GLY A 158 -12.28 15.00 17.39
N LYS A 159 -11.80 13.77 17.19
CA LYS A 159 -10.38 13.45 16.95
C LYS A 159 -9.94 13.62 15.49
N GLY A 160 -10.85 13.98 14.58
CA GLY A 160 -10.54 14.24 13.17
C GLY A 160 -10.58 13.01 12.26
N PHE A 161 -10.93 11.83 12.78
CA PHE A 161 -11.17 10.61 12.00
C PHE A 161 -12.52 9.98 12.37
N LEU A 162 -13.05 9.13 11.48
CA LEU A 162 -14.29 8.39 11.72
C LEU A 162 -13.99 7.06 12.43
N ALA A 163 -14.90 6.59 13.27
CA ALA A 163 -14.83 5.25 13.85
C ALA A 163 -16.08 4.45 13.47
N TRP A 164 -15.90 3.21 13.04
CA TRP A 164 -16.97 2.23 12.89
C TRP A 164 -17.13 1.50 14.21
N ASP A 165 -18.31 1.62 14.84
CA ASP A 165 -18.62 1.05 16.15
C ASP A 165 -20.09 0.57 16.21
N PRO A 166 -20.45 -0.50 15.47
CA PRO A 166 -21.82 -1.01 15.41
C PRO A 166 -22.34 -1.54 16.76
N ASP A 167 -21.43 -1.82 17.70
CA ASP A 167 -21.77 -2.32 19.04
C ASP A 167 -21.74 -1.21 20.11
N GLN A 168 -21.32 0.01 19.77
CA GLN A 168 -21.22 1.20 20.65
C GLN A 168 -20.35 0.95 21.90
N LYS A 169 -19.15 0.39 21.69
CA LYS A 169 -18.24 -0.03 22.77
C LYS A 169 -16.84 0.56 22.69
N LEU A 170 -16.52 1.34 21.66
CA LEU A 170 -15.18 1.90 21.50
C LEU A 170 -14.90 3.07 22.46
N ASP A 171 -15.94 3.78 22.92
CA ASP A 171 -15.76 4.77 23.97
C ASP A 171 -15.39 4.12 25.32
N GLY A 172 -14.53 4.80 26.08
CA GLY A 172 -14.08 4.38 27.42
C GLY A 172 -15.21 4.28 28.46
N THR A 173 -16.45 4.66 28.09
CA THR A 173 -17.67 4.31 28.81
C THR A 173 -18.62 3.43 27.97
N PRO A 174 -18.29 2.13 27.75
CA PRO A 174 -19.06 1.23 26.86
C PRO A 174 -20.54 1.01 27.26
N ASP A 175 -20.92 1.42 28.46
CA ASP A 175 -22.28 1.30 28.99
C ASP A 175 -23.12 2.61 28.84
N MET A 176 -22.55 3.69 28.31
CA MET A 176 -23.22 4.99 28.12
C MET A 176 -22.86 5.63 26.76
N PRO A 177 -23.67 5.39 25.70
CA PRO A 177 -23.46 6.02 24.41
C PRO A 177 -23.44 7.55 24.50
N GLY A 178 -22.54 8.18 23.75
CA GLY A 178 -22.37 9.62 23.59
C GLY A 178 -22.64 10.11 22.16
N GLU A 179 -22.95 11.40 22.00
CA GLU A 179 -23.24 12.03 20.69
C GLU A 179 -22.02 12.07 19.73
N ASN A 180 -20.82 11.76 20.22
CA ASN A 180 -19.59 11.75 19.43
C ASN A 180 -18.93 10.35 19.38
N ASP A 181 -19.66 9.29 19.73
CA ASP A 181 -19.15 7.93 19.64
C ASP A 181 -19.01 7.48 18.17
N GLY A 182 -18.51 6.26 17.95
CA GLY A 182 -18.38 5.74 16.60
C GLY A 182 -19.73 5.55 15.92
N GLU A 183 -19.72 5.49 14.59
CA GLU A 183 -20.89 5.29 13.76
C GLU A 183 -21.38 3.84 13.88
N ALA A 184 -22.67 3.64 14.15
CA ALA A 184 -23.33 2.34 14.09
C ALA A 184 -24.07 2.10 12.77
N ASP A 185 -24.21 3.16 11.95
CA ASP A 185 -24.95 3.14 10.69
C ASP A 185 -24.05 3.20 9.47
N ILE A 186 -24.19 2.21 8.57
CA ILE A 186 -23.38 2.15 7.35
C ILE A 186 -23.81 3.25 6.37
N ASP A 187 -25.07 3.24 5.92
CA ASP A 187 -25.55 4.08 4.80
C ASP A 187 -26.61 5.12 5.19
N THR A 188 -27.39 4.87 6.24
CA THR A 188 -28.51 5.73 6.62
C THR A 188 -28.67 5.73 8.13
N ASP A 189 -28.73 6.93 8.69
CA ASP A 189 -28.97 7.23 10.10
C ASP A 189 -30.12 6.42 10.70
N SER A 190 -29.91 5.94 11.92
CA SER A 190 -30.88 5.17 12.70
C SER A 190 -30.69 5.39 14.21
N PRO A 191 -31.65 4.95 15.05
CA PRO A 191 -31.52 5.07 16.52
C PRO A 191 -30.50 4.12 17.18
N ASN A 192 -29.59 3.49 16.41
CA ASN A 192 -28.61 2.54 16.93
C ASN A 192 -27.47 3.23 17.69
N ASP A 193 -27.19 4.48 17.35
CA ASP A 193 -26.30 5.37 18.10
C ASP A 193 -27.01 6.71 18.42
N LEU A 194 -26.26 7.68 18.98
CA LEU A 194 -26.79 9.00 19.33
C LEU A 194 -26.39 10.11 18.35
N ASN A 195 -25.54 9.81 17.37
CA ASN A 195 -25.23 10.78 16.32
C ASN A 195 -26.39 10.77 15.30
N ASN A 196 -26.34 11.67 14.32
CA ASN A 196 -27.39 11.78 13.29
C ASN A 196 -26.81 11.62 11.88
N THR A 197 -25.82 10.74 11.79
CA THR A 197 -24.92 10.59 10.65
C THR A 197 -24.90 9.14 10.17
N SER A 198 -23.97 8.84 9.26
CA SER A 198 -23.70 7.48 8.81
C SER A 198 -22.27 7.45 8.33
N LEU A 199 -21.60 6.31 8.49
CA LEU A 199 -20.20 6.14 8.14
C LEU A 199 -19.93 6.47 6.67
N VAL A 200 -20.73 5.93 5.75
CA VAL A 200 -20.59 6.18 4.29
C VAL A 200 -20.91 7.64 3.95
N GLY A 201 -21.92 8.22 4.60
CA GLY A 201 -22.32 9.61 4.37
C GLY A 201 -21.20 10.59 4.72
N GLN A 202 -20.64 10.46 5.94
CA GLN A 202 -19.54 11.31 6.40
C GLN A 202 -18.27 11.08 5.59
N LEU A 203 -17.91 9.83 5.31
CA LEU A 203 -16.68 9.52 4.57
C LEU A 203 -16.72 10.09 3.15
N LYS A 204 -17.88 10.05 2.47
CA LYS A 204 -18.05 10.70 1.16
C LYS A 204 -17.84 12.22 1.23
N LEU A 205 -18.32 12.88 2.28
CA LEU A 205 -18.12 14.31 2.47
C LEU A 205 -16.64 14.63 2.70
N MET A 206 -15.94 13.86 3.54
CA MET A 206 -14.51 14.06 3.80
C MET A 206 -13.65 13.80 2.57
N VAL A 207 -13.95 12.75 1.78
CA VAL A 207 -13.25 12.45 0.51
C VAL A 207 -13.35 13.65 -0.44
N LYS A 208 -14.56 14.15 -0.69
CA LYS A 208 -14.78 15.33 -1.55
C LYS A 208 -14.21 16.62 -0.96
N GLY A 209 -14.20 16.73 0.36
CA GLY A 209 -13.66 17.87 1.09
C GLY A 209 -12.14 17.96 1.09
N THR A 210 -11.45 16.92 0.63
CA THR A 210 -10.01 17.01 0.33
C THR A 210 -9.75 18.09 -0.71
N GLY A 211 -10.61 18.14 -1.74
CA GLY A 211 -10.67 19.19 -2.76
C GLY A 211 -9.50 19.14 -3.75
N GLN A 212 -9.40 20.15 -4.61
CA GLN A 212 -8.42 20.21 -5.72
C GLN A 212 -7.56 21.49 -5.71
N ALA A 213 -7.44 22.12 -4.54
CA ALA A 213 -6.71 23.37 -4.33
C ALA A 213 -5.41 23.17 -3.52
N GLY A 214 -4.83 21.99 -3.64
CA GLY A 214 -3.55 21.61 -3.04
C GLY A 214 -2.35 22.28 -3.68
N CYS A 215 -1.20 22.01 -3.09
CA CYS A 215 0.08 22.44 -3.59
C CYS A 215 0.49 21.57 -4.78
N GLY A 216 0.57 22.12 -6.00
CA GLY A 216 0.98 21.40 -7.22
C GLY A 216 2.42 20.85 -7.26
N PHE A 217 3.07 20.69 -6.11
CA PHE A 217 4.21 19.81 -5.86
C PHE A 217 3.75 18.74 -4.88
N GLU A 218 2.99 17.78 -5.38
CA GLU A 218 2.27 16.82 -4.56
C GLU A 218 3.24 15.85 -3.90
N ALA A 219 3.18 15.72 -2.58
CA ALA A 219 4.10 14.89 -1.79
C ALA A 219 3.35 13.69 -1.20
N GLN A 220 2.76 12.87 -2.07
CA GLN A 220 1.87 11.77 -1.70
C GLN A 220 2.55 10.78 -0.73
N LEU A 221 3.79 10.37 -1.02
CA LEU A 221 4.51 9.40 -0.18
C LEU A 221 4.99 10.04 1.13
N GLU A 222 5.50 11.28 1.09
CA GLU A 222 5.96 11.98 2.28
C GLU A 222 4.82 12.40 3.20
N SER A 223 3.62 12.70 2.70
CA SER A 223 2.49 13.03 3.58
C SER A 223 2.06 11.81 4.40
N VAL A 224 2.01 10.63 3.78
CA VAL A 224 1.78 9.36 4.48
C VAL A 224 2.89 9.07 5.48
N TYR A 225 4.16 9.22 5.08
CA TYR A 225 5.29 9.03 5.98
C TYR A 225 5.24 10.00 7.17
N ARG A 226 4.99 11.28 6.93
CA ARG A 226 4.90 12.33 7.94
C ARG A 226 3.85 12.01 8.99
N PHE A 227 2.64 11.61 8.56
CA PHE A 227 1.56 11.28 9.49
C PHE A 227 1.87 9.99 10.26
N LEU A 228 2.12 8.89 9.55
CA LEU A 228 2.19 7.55 10.15
C LEU A 228 3.51 7.24 10.84
N VAL A 229 4.62 7.73 10.31
CA VAL A 229 5.95 7.14 10.57
C VAL A 229 6.96 8.16 11.10
N ASP A 230 6.92 9.43 10.70
CA ASP A 230 7.93 10.41 11.12
C ASP A 230 7.95 10.56 12.66
N PRO A 231 9.04 10.20 13.35
CA PRO A 231 9.12 10.30 14.81
C PRO A 231 9.23 11.75 15.26
N GLU A 232 9.68 12.63 14.37
CA GLU A 232 9.90 14.04 14.62
C GLU A 232 9.31 14.84 13.44
N PRO A 233 7.97 14.95 13.28
CA PRO A 233 7.37 15.75 12.23
C PRO A 233 7.62 17.24 12.49
N TYR A 234 8.04 18.01 11.49
CA TYR A 234 8.45 19.42 11.67
C TYR A 234 7.28 20.36 11.82
N ALA A 235 7.36 21.33 12.74
CA ALA A 235 6.34 22.37 12.85
C ALA A 235 6.44 23.38 11.70
N THR A 236 7.67 23.79 11.37
CA THR A 236 7.94 24.75 10.30
C THR A 236 9.23 24.38 9.55
N ILE A 237 9.40 24.94 8.35
CA ILE A 237 10.67 24.95 7.64
C ILE A 237 11.12 26.40 7.52
N GLU A 238 12.34 26.70 7.98
CA GLU A 238 12.93 28.02 7.90
C GLU A 238 14.08 28.03 6.89
N ILE A 239 14.21 29.11 6.12
CA ILE A 239 15.39 29.32 5.26
C ILE A 239 16.46 30.08 6.05
N GLN A 240 17.54 29.39 6.39
CA GLN A 240 18.72 29.94 7.05
C GLN A 240 19.89 29.93 6.06
N GLU A 241 20.43 31.09 5.71
CA GLU A 241 21.57 31.22 4.79
C GLU A 241 21.40 30.41 3.46
N ASP A 242 20.19 30.44 2.87
CA ASP A 242 19.84 29.73 1.61
C ASP A 242 19.82 28.19 1.78
N VAL A 243 19.48 27.72 2.98
CA VAL A 243 19.28 26.31 3.34
C VAL A 243 17.97 26.17 4.10
N ALA A 244 17.11 25.25 3.66
CA ALA A 244 15.91 24.84 4.38
C ALA A 244 16.27 24.01 5.60
N VAL A 245 15.75 24.42 6.76
CA VAL A 245 15.98 23.78 8.06
C VAL A 245 14.63 23.49 8.70
N PRO A 246 14.25 22.20 8.83
CA PRO A 246 13.06 21.80 9.58
C PRO A 246 13.21 22.12 11.07
N THR A 247 12.28 22.90 11.63
CA THR A 247 12.33 23.42 13.00
C THR A 247 11.09 23.02 13.79
N GLY A 248 11.27 22.79 15.09
CA GLY A 248 10.18 22.41 16.00
C GLY A 248 9.59 21.02 15.74
N LEU A 249 8.55 20.69 16.49
CA LEU A 249 7.77 19.46 16.39
C LEU A 249 6.30 19.81 16.15
N ASP A 250 5.70 19.20 15.15
CA ASP A 250 4.27 19.27 14.88
C ASP A 250 3.52 18.41 15.90
N GLN A 251 3.00 19.05 16.95
CA GLN A 251 2.29 18.38 18.03
C GLN A 251 0.93 17.84 17.58
N ASP A 252 0.33 18.40 16.53
CA ASP A 252 -0.96 17.96 16.04
C ASP A 252 -0.83 16.62 15.32
N VAL A 253 0.18 16.46 14.45
CA VAL A 253 0.50 15.14 13.84
C VAL A 253 0.78 14.09 14.91
N LEU A 254 1.63 14.43 15.90
CA LEU A 254 1.97 13.48 16.97
C LEU A 254 0.75 13.04 17.78
N ARG A 255 -0.13 13.99 18.15
CA ARG A 255 -1.37 13.71 18.87
C ARG A 255 -2.33 12.87 18.03
N GLN A 256 -2.63 13.33 16.82
CA GLN A 256 -3.58 12.65 15.92
C GLN A 256 -3.12 11.23 15.59
N ARG A 257 -1.82 11.02 15.36
CA ARG A 257 -1.27 9.68 15.14
C ARG A 257 -1.49 8.78 16.35
N ALA A 258 -1.18 9.25 17.56
CA ALA A 258 -1.35 8.47 18.78
C ALA A 258 -2.83 8.13 19.06
N GLU A 259 -3.75 9.03 18.69
CA GLU A 259 -5.19 8.80 18.82
C GLU A 259 -5.76 7.87 17.73
N PHE A 260 -5.17 7.88 16.54
CA PHE A 260 -5.63 7.14 15.37
C PHE A 260 -5.07 5.71 15.30
N LEU A 261 -3.75 5.54 15.49
CA LEU A 261 -3.08 4.26 15.29
C LEU A 261 -3.17 3.37 16.52
N ARG A 262 -3.61 2.13 16.31
CA ARG A 262 -3.71 1.10 17.34
C ARG A 262 -2.76 -0.04 17.02
N PRO A 263 -1.81 -0.38 17.90
CA PRO A 263 -0.83 -1.43 17.60
C PRO A 263 -1.44 -2.82 17.34
N SER A 264 -2.65 -3.08 17.83
CA SER A 264 -3.39 -4.33 17.56
C SER A 264 -4.11 -4.39 16.21
N SER A 265 -4.16 -3.29 15.44
CA SER A 265 -4.91 -3.23 14.18
C SER A 265 -4.10 -3.65 12.96
N LEU A 266 -4.81 -4.12 11.92
CA LEU A 266 -4.30 -4.05 10.56
C LEU A 266 -4.30 -2.60 10.09
N LEU A 267 -3.19 -2.16 9.51
CA LEU A 267 -3.06 -0.83 8.92
C LEU A 267 -3.23 -0.94 7.40
N ALA A 268 -4.32 -0.36 6.88
CA ALA A 268 -4.56 -0.25 5.44
C ALA A 268 -4.36 1.19 4.99
N ILE A 269 -3.49 1.40 4.00
CA ILE A 269 -3.21 2.71 3.42
C ILE A 269 -3.71 2.67 1.98
N ILE A 270 -4.66 3.55 1.62
CA ILE A 270 -5.16 3.67 0.25
C ILE A 270 -4.79 5.06 -0.27
N MET A 271 -3.91 5.09 -1.26
CA MET A 271 -3.49 6.29 -1.95
C MET A 271 -4.28 6.47 -3.25
N LEU A 272 -4.74 7.70 -3.51
CA LEU A 272 -5.38 8.08 -4.77
C LEU A 272 -4.60 9.25 -5.38
N SER A 273 -4.03 9.06 -6.58
CA SER A 273 -3.34 10.12 -7.31
C SER A 273 -3.42 9.93 -8.82
N ASP A 274 -3.46 11.02 -9.58
CA ASP A 274 -3.36 11.02 -11.03
C ASP A 274 -2.02 11.54 -11.57
N GLU A 275 -1.05 11.79 -10.67
CA GLU A 275 0.30 12.30 -10.94
C GLU A 275 1.37 11.39 -10.29
N ASN A 276 2.64 11.75 -10.46
CA ASN A 276 3.78 11.03 -9.87
C ASN A 276 4.27 11.77 -8.62
N ASP A 277 4.71 11.02 -7.62
CA ASP A 277 5.15 11.55 -6.33
C ASP A 277 6.27 12.60 -6.43
N CYS A 278 6.04 13.76 -5.83
CA CYS A 278 7.02 14.83 -5.67
C CYS A 278 7.40 15.04 -4.20
N SER A 279 7.73 13.96 -3.49
CA SER A 279 8.20 14.03 -2.10
C SER A 279 9.58 14.68 -1.94
N ILE A 280 9.61 16.01 -2.01
CA ILE A 280 10.81 16.85 -1.88
C ILE A 280 11.37 16.73 -0.47
N ARG A 281 12.68 16.53 -0.37
CA ARG A 281 13.37 16.53 0.93
C ARG A 281 13.28 17.92 1.58
N GLU A 282 12.79 17.99 2.82
CA GLU A 282 12.58 19.25 3.55
C GLU A 282 13.86 19.98 4.01
N GLU A 283 15.04 19.36 3.89
CA GLU A 283 16.32 19.96 4.30
C GLU A 283 17.14 20.51 3.13
N GLY A 284 18.19 21.27 3.42
CA GLY A 284 19.20 21.57 2.41
C GLY A 284 18.71 22.59 1.38
N ARG A 285 19.14 22.42 0.13
CA ARG A 285 18.71 23.25 -1.01
C ARG A 285 17.63 22.58 -1.85
N ASN A 286 16.95 21.60 -1.29
CA ASN A 286 16.02 20.76 -2.04
C ASN A 286 14.75 21.52 -2.46
N TYR A 287 14.32 22.48 -1.63
CA TYR A 287 13.21 23.41 -1.92
C TYR A 287 13.35 24.17 -3.25
N LEU A 288 14.55 24.26 -3.82
CA LEU A 288 14.78 24.95 -5.09
C LEU A 288 14.05 24.28 -6.25
N VAL A 289 13.70 23.00 -6.16
CA VAL A 289 12.87 22.34 -7.17
C VAL A 289 11.44 22.93 -7.19
N ALA A 290 10.92 23.33 -6.03
CA ALA A 290 9.63 24.01 -5.88
C ALA A 290 9.68 25.53 -6.12
N GLU A 291 10.84 26.11 -6.41
CA GLU A 291 10.99 27.56 -6.52
C GLU A 291 10.32 28.15 -7.77
N THR A 292 9.30 28.98 -7.55
CA THR A 292 8.46 29.58 -8.60
C THR A 292 8.79 31.06 -8.90
N ARG A 293 9.76 31.67 -8.19
CA ARG A 293 10.16 33.07 -8.43
C ARG A 293 10.49 33.34 -9.90
N ASN A 294 9.97 34.46 -10.41
CA ASN A 294 10.20 34.89 -11.78
C ASN A 294 11.70 34.94 -12.12
N GLY A 295 12.09 34.26 -13.20
CA GLY A 295 13.47 34.19 -13.68
C GLY A 295 14.36 33.16 -12.97
N PHE A 296 13.88 32.45 -11.95
CA PHE A 296 14.61 31.33 -11.38
C PHE A 296 14.49 30.09 -12.27
N ARG A 297 15.63 29.46 -12.59
CA ARG A 297 15.71 28.19 -13.30
C ARG A 297 16.75 27.30 -12.65
N LEU A 298 16.50 26.00 -12.67
CA LEU A 298 17.44 25.01 -12.17
C LEU A 298 18.72 25.00 -13.00
N TRP A 299 19.79 24.53 -12.39
CA TRP A 299 21.09 24.44 -13.06
C TRP A 299 21.09 23.31 -14.08
N ARG A 300 21.90 23.50 -15.13
CA ARG A 300 22.10 22.45 -16.12
C ARG A 300 22.69 21.19 -15.48
N PRO A 301 22.32 20.00 -15.97
CA PRO A 301 23.03 18.77 -15.66
C PRO A 301 24.33 18.72 -16.45
N ARG A 302 25.29 17.94 -15.97
CA ARG A 302 26.44 17.56 -16.78
C ARG A 302 26.05 16.61 -17.93
N PRO A 303 26.81 16.57 -19.05
CA PRO A 303 26.51 15.70 -20.19
C PRO A 303 26.42 14.20 -19.85
N GLU A 304 27.19 13.74 -18.84
CA GLU A 304 27.17 12.34 -18.41
C GLU A 304 25.76 11.89 -17.97
N CYS A 305 24.97 12.79 -17.35
CA CYS A 305 23.60 12.49 -16.94
C CYS A 305 22.67 12.09 -18.09
N ALA A 306 22.87 12.65 -19.29
CA ALA A 306 22.04 12.31 -20.43
C ALA A 306 22.32 10.88 -20.94
N VAL A 307 23.51 10.33 -20.67
CA VAL A 307 23.88 8.97 -21.05
C VAL A 307 23.50 8.01 -19.93
N ASP A 308 24.07 8.20 -18.74
CA ASP A 308 23.89 7.34 -17.57
C ASP A 308 23.69 8.19 -16.31
N PRO A 309 22.47 8.25 -15.73
CA PRO A 309 22.20 9.01 -14.52
C PRO A 309 22.89 8.41 -13.28
N GLY A 310 23.31 7.15 -13.35
CA GLY A 310 24.10 6.47 -12.32
C GLY A 310 25.60 6.78 -12.38
N ASP A 311 26.07 7.49 -13.43
CA ASP A 311 27.47 7.87 -13.54
C ASP A 311 27.88 8.76 -12.34
N PRO A 312 29.01 8.51 -11.65
CA PRO A 312 29.49 9.36 -10.56
C PRO A 312 29.73 10.84 -10.94
N CYS A 313 29.83 11.11 -12.24
CA CYS A 313 29.92 12.42 -12.87
C CYS A 313 28.58 12.91 -13.43
N CYS A 314 27.47 12.20 -13.27
CA CYS A 314 26.16 12.81 -13.37
C CYS A 314 25.91 13.72 -12.15
N ARG A 315 26.17 15.01 -12.33
CA ARG A 315 26.03 16.05 -11.29
C ARG A 315 25.37 17.30 -11.86
N SER A 316 24.75 18.07 -10.98
CA SER A 316 24.32 19.42 -11.33
C SER A 316 25.54 20.31 -11.55
N CYS A 317 25.48 21.23 -12.51
CA CYS A 317 26.57 22.16 -12.79
C CYS A 317 26.85 23.14 -11.63
N SER A 318 25.94 23.26 -10.66
CA SER A 318 26.15 24.04 -9.42
C SER A 318 26.91 23.30 -8.33
N GLN A 319 27.14 21.99 -8.47
CA GLN A 319 27.85 21.17 -7.48
C GLN A 319 29.37 21.12 -7.73
N ASP A 320 30.12 20.50 -6.82
CA ASP A 320 31.55 20.28 -7.00
C ASP A 320 31.82 19.37 -8.22
N GLN A 321 32.60 19.91 -9.15
CA GLN A 321 32.96 19.29 -10.43
C GLN A 321 34.25 18.47 -10.35
N LYS A 322 34.92 18.44 -9.18
CA LYS A 322 36.20 17.74 -9.00
C LYS A 322 36.06 16.24 -9.28
N GLY A 323 37.04 15.72 -10.02
CA GLY A 323 37.14 14.30 -10.37
C GLY A 323 36.42 13.91 -11.66
N CYS A 324 35.74 14.84 -12.32
CA CYS A 324 35.00 14.60 -13.55
C CYS A 324 35.64 15.32 -14.75
N PRO A 325 35.38 14.88 -16.00
CA PRO A 325 35.83 15.57 -17.20
C PRO A 325 35.46 17.05 -17.22
N ALA A 326 36.21 17.89 -17.94
CA ALA A 326 35.81 19.27 -18.14
C ALA A 326 34.51 19.33 -18.96
N ALA A 327 33.51 20.04 -18.45
CA ALA A 327 32.22 20.24 -19.12
C ALA A 327 32.01 21.75 -19.34
N ALA A 328 32.19 22.22 -20.58
CA ALA A 328 32.05 23.64 -20.93
C ALA A 328 30.60 24.12 -20.74
N GLU A 329 29.65 23.21 -20.90
CA GLU A 329 28.21 23.40 -20.74
C GLU A 329 27.82 23.79 -19.31
N CYS A 330 28.70 23.55 -18.33
CA CYS A 330 28.47 23.94 -16.94
C CYS A 330 28.83 25.39 -16.61
N THR A 331 29.43 26.14 -17.55
CA THR A 331 29.71 27.57 -17.37
C THR A 331 28.78 28.40 -18.24
N GLY A 332 27.95 29.22 -17.60
CA GLY A 332 27.06 30.17 -18.26
C GLY A 332 27.83 31.31 -18.95
N THR A 333 27.13 32.04 -19.82
CA THR A 333 27.72 33.20 -20.54
C THR A 333 28.15 34.34 -19.60
N ASP A 334 27.64 34.34 -18.38
CA ASP A 334 27.95 35.27 -17.29
C ASP A 334 29.13 34.79 -16.41
N GLY A 335 29.69 33.60 -16.69
CA GLY A 335 30.78 33.00 -15.92
C GLY A 335 30.33 32.27 -14.65
N PHE A 336 29.02 32.19 -14.37
CA PHE A 336 28.45 31.44 -13.25
C PHE A 336 28.03 30.03 -13.69
N PRO A 337 27.69 29.12 -12.75
CA PRO A 337 27.13 27.82 -13.11
C PRO A 337 25.93 27.96 -14.06
N ALA A 338 25.99 27.26 -15.20
CA ALA A 338 24.98 27.39 -16.23
C ALA A 338 23.58 26.97 -15.74
N ARG A 339 22.57 27.75 -16.13
CA ARG A 339 21.15 27.48 -15.85
C ARG A 339 20.40 27.02 -17.08
N LEU A 340 19.33 26.27 -16.87
CA LEU A 340 18.37 25.90 -17.90
C LEU A 340 17.57 27.13 -18.34
N SER A 341 17.09 27.12 -19.58
CA SER A 341 16.15 28.11 -20.08
C SER A 341 14.72 27.84 -19.56
N GLN A 342 13.79 28.74 -19.82
CA GLN A 342 12.37 28.52 -19.53
C GLN A 342 11.79 27.30 -20.24
N GLN A 343 12.22 27.04 -21.48
CA GLN A 343 11.73 25.91 -22.26
C GLN A 343 12.27 24.57 -21.76
N GLU A 344 13.47 24.57 -21.16
CA GLU A 344 14.12 23.36 -20.62
C GLU A 344 13.71 23.05 -19.17
N ASP A 345 13.31 24.08 -18.41
CA ASP A 345 12.89 23.98 -17.01
C ASP A 345 11.50 24.60 -16.78
N PRO A 346 10.45 24.00 -17.35
CA PRO A 346 9.08 24.34 -17.01
C PRO A 346 8.75 23.82 -15.59
N VAL A 347 8.18 24.69 -14.77
CA VAL A 347 8.10 24.51 -13.31
C VAL A 347 7.23 23.31 -12.90
N ASN A 348 6.08 23.12 -13.53
CA ASN A 348 5.14 22.03 -13.19
C ASN A 348 5.70 20.65 -13.52
N SER A 349 6.72 20.59 -14.38
CA SER A 349 7.31 19.33 -14.78
C SER A 349 8.59 19.01 -14.01
N ARG A 350 8.88 19.59 -12.85
CA ARG A 350 10.19 19.38 -12.19
C ARG A 350 10.31 18.09 -11.37
N CYS A 351 9.20 17.38 -11.14
CA CYS A 351 9.17 16.19 -10.28
C CYS A 351 9.50 14.86 -10.99
N TRP A 352 9.84 14.90 -12.28
CA TRP A 352 10.21 13.70 -13.05
C TRP A 352 11.64 13.78 -13.61
N ASP A 353 12.30 12.62 -13.72
CA ASP A 353 13.63 12.42 -14.33
C ASP A 353 14.70 13.44 -13.90
N GLN A 354 14.71 13.78 -12.60
CA GLN A 354 15.50 14.89 -12.06
C GLN A 354 17.00 14.72 -12.24
N LYS A 355 17.51 13.48 -12.18
CA LYS A 355 18.93 13.21 -12.41
C LYS A 355 19.35 13.54 -13.85
N ARG A 356 18.60 13.11 -14.87
CA ARG A 356 18.92 13.46 -16.26
C ARG A 356 18.77 14.95 -16.52
N ARG A 357 17.74 15.57 -15.91
CA ARG A 357 17.36 16.96 -16.21
C ARG A 357 18.11 18.01 -15.41
N PHE A 358 18.51 17.70 -14.18
CA PHE A 358 19.12 18.66 -13.25
C PHE A 358 20.45 18.17 -12.67
N GLY A 359 20.81 16.90 -12.88
CA GLY A 359 22.02 16.28 -12.33
C GLY A 359 21.95 16.03 -10.84
N PHE A 360 20.76 16.17 -10.25
CA PHE A 360 20.53 16.05 -8.82
C PHE A 360 19.13 15.49 -8.57
N ASP A 361 18.99 14.71 -7.50
CA ASP A 361 17.71 14.18 -7.06
C ASP A 361 17.30 14.91 -5.79
N PHE A 362 16.23 15.68 -5.88
CA PHE A 362 15.69 16.53 -4.83
C PHE A 362 14.69 15.77 -3.93
N LEU A 363 14.24 14.59 -4.38
CA LEU A 363 13.20 13.82 -3.71
C LEU A 363 13.81 12.82 -2.71
N TYR A 364 12.99 12.35 -1.77
CA TYR A 364 13.38 11.20 -0.95
C TYR A 364 13.46 9.92 -1.80
N PRO A 365 14.42 9.02 -1.52
CA PRO A 365 14.50 7.73 -2.19
C PRO A 365 13.34 6.82 -1.75
N ILE A 366 12.85 5.97 -2.66
CA ILE A 366 11.75 5.03 -2.38
C ILE A 366 12.05 4.08 -1.22
N ASP A 367 13.32 3.70 -1.04
CA ASP A 367 13.75 2.86 0.09
C ASP A 367 13.36 3.48 1.45
N ARG A 368 13.27 4.81 1.59
CA ARG A 368 12.75 5.45 2.82
C ARG A 368 11.36 4.92 3.18
N TYR A 369 10.46 4.85 2.20
CA TYR A 369 9.08 4.43 2.38
C TYR A 369 8.95 2.91 2.50
N ARG A 370 9.77 2.15 1.77
CA ARG A 370 9.86 0.69 1.98
C ARG A 370 10.24 0.37 3.42
N ARG A 371 11.28 1.04 3.94
CA ARG A 371 11.73 0.90 5.33
C ARG A 371 10.65 1.31 6.33
N ALA A 372 9.99 2.43 6.07
CA ALA A 372 8.89 2.92 6.87
C ALA A 372 7.79 1.87 7.11
N PHE A 373 7.49 1.03 6.11
CA PHE A 373 6.44 0.01 6.20
C PHE A 373 6.93 -1.41 6.48
N THR A 374 8.24 -1.62 6.67
CA THR A 374 8.80 -2.98 6.87
C THR A 374 9.80 -3.10 8.01
N GLU A 375 10.43 -2.00 8.43
CA GLU A 375 11.47 -1.99 9.45
C GLU A 375 10.95 -1.40 10.77
N ALA A 376 11.19 -2.10 11.88
CA ALA A 376 10.73 -1.70 13.22
C ALA A 376 11.47 -0.49 13.81
N GLN A 377 12.55 -0.06 13.16
CA GLN A 377 13.30 1.15 13.52
C GLN A 377 13.58 1.97 12.27
N ILE A 378 13.59 3.28 12.43
CA ILE A 378 13.87 4.24 11.36
C ILE A 378 14.78 5.35 11.88
N ALA A 379 15.40 6.09 10.97
CA ALA A 379 16.23 7.23 11.33
C ALA A 379 15.35 8.44 11.70
N ASN A 380 15.62 9.05 12.85
CA ASN A 380 15.11 10.39 13.18
C ASN A 380 15.87 11.48 12.39
N ARG A 381 15.55 12.77 12.59
CA ARG A 381 16.21 13.86 11.83
C ARG A 381 17.72 13.96 12.08
N ARG A 382 18.21 13.41 13.19
CA ARG A 382 19.65 13.35 13.53
C ARG A 382 20.36 12.13 12.93
N GLY A 383 19.64 11.25 12.24
CA GLY A 383 20.15 10.00 11.69
C GLY A 383 20.28 8.87 12.73
N GLU A 384 19.72 9.04 13.92
CA GLU A 384 19.72 8.02 14.98
C GLU A 384 18.55 7.05 14.74
N LEU A 385 18.81 5.75 14.88
CA LEU A 385 17.76 4.74 14.80
C LEU A 385 16.87 4.82 16.05
N VAL A 386 15.59 5.07 15.82
CA VAL A 386 14.53 5.13 16.84
C VAL A 386 13.41 4.17 16.48
N PRO A 387 12.55 3.76 17.44
CA PRO A 387 11.38 2.95 17.15
C PRO A 387 10.51 3.60 16.07
N ASN A 388 10.06 2.79 15.12
CA ASN A 388 9.11 3.21 14.10
C ASN A 388 7.70 3.27 14.71
N PRO A 389 6.99 4.42 14.67
CA PRO A 389 5.68 4.58 15.28
C PRO A 389 4.64 3.53 14.90
N ILE A 390 4.66 3.02 13.67
CA ILE A 390 3.69 2.00 13.24
C ILE A 390 4.00 0.59 13.76
N PHE A 391 5.22 0.37 14.29
CA PHE A 391 5.70 -0.87 14.90
C PHE A 391 6.12 -0.65 16.36
N SER A 392 5.49 0.32 17.00
CA SER A 392 5.63 0.63 18.41
C SER A 392 4.24 0.91 19.00
N ASP A 393 4.18 1.09 20.31
CA ASP A 393 3.01 1.64 20.96
C ASP A 393 3.07 3.18 20.91
N PRO A 394 2.26 3.85 20.08
CA PRO A 394 2.25 5.31 19.99
C PRO A 394 1.48 5.96 21.15
N ASN A 395 0.70 5.20 21.93
CA ASN A 395 -0.13 5.70 23.03
C ASN A 395 -0.03 4.80 24.28
N PRO A 396 1.08 4.91 25.04
CA PRO A 396 1.34 4.05 26.21
C PRO A 396 0.39 4.27 27.40
N ASP A 397 -0.52 5.24 27.30
CA ASP A 397 -1.51 5.54 28.33
C ASP A 397 -2.80 4.71 28.17
N ASP A 398 -2.97 3.99 27.06
CA ASP A 398 -4.10 3.08 26.85
C ASP A 398 -3.79 1.61 27.19
N LEU A 399 -4.77 0.73 26.93
CA LEU A 399 -4.65 -0.70 27.24
C LEU A 399 -4.01 -1.52 26.10
N ASP A 400 -3.87 -0.94 24.90
CA ASP A 400 -3.30 -1.59 23.71
C ASP A 400 -1.78 -1.43 23.64
N ASN A 401 -1.10 -2.16 24.52
CA ASN A 401 0.36 -2.19 24.57
C ASN A 401 0.98 -3.15 23.52
N ASN A 402 0.26 -3.42 22.41
CA ASN A 402 0.68 -4.36 21.39
C ASN A 402 1.79 -3.78 20.51
N ILE A 403 2.32 -4.60 19.62
CA ILE A 403 3.20 -4.17 18.54
C ILE A 403 2.66 -4.77 17.26
N ARG A 404 2.39 -3.89 16.28
CA ARG A 404 1.87 -4.32 14.98
C ARG A 404 2.92 -5.18 14.27
N ASP A 405 2.48 -6.31 13.75
CA ASP A 405 3.29 -7.11 12.83
C ASP A 405 3.39 -6.38 11.47
N PRO A 406 4.59 -6.19 10.89
CA PRO A 406 4.73 -5.68 9.52
C PRO A 406 3.86 -6.39 8.51
N GLY A 407 3.58 -7.69 8.66
CA GLY A 407 2.65 -8.43 7.79
C GLY A 407 1.20 -7.90 7.80
N LEU A 408 0.86 -7.00 8.73
CA LEU A 408 -0.44 -6.34 8.87
C LEU A 408 -0.46 -4.90 8.31
N VAL A 409 0.57 -4.48 7.58
CA VAL A 409 0.60 -3.16 6.92
C VAL A 409 0.37 -3.35 5.43
N PHE A 410 -0.70 -2.78 4.88
CA PHE A 410 -1.03 -2.88 3.46
C PHE A 410 -1.01 -1.50 2.82
N PHE A 411 -0.41 -1.40 1.64
CA PHE A 411 -0.36 -0.16 0.87
C PHE A 411 -0.95 -0.40 -0.51
N ALA A 412 -2.05 0.29 -0.79
CA ALA A 412 -2.73 0.27 -2.07
C ALA A 412 -2.59 1.62 -2.76
N GLY A 413 -2.17 1.62 -4.02
CA GLY A 413 -2.17 2.82 -4.85
C GLY A 413 -3.17 2.70 -5.99
N ILE A 414 -4.17 3.59 -6.01
CA ILE A 414 -5.01 3.89 -7.16
C ILE A 414 -4.32 5.03 -7.91
N VAL A 415 -3.40 4.66 -8.79
CA VAL A 415 -2.42 5.59 -9.38
C VAL A 415 -2.49 5.59 -10.90
N GLY A 416 -1.76 6.50 -11.54
CA GLY A 416 -1.70 6.59 -12.99
C GLY A 416 -0.96 5.41 -13.64
N VAL A 417 -1.74 4.44 -14.11
CA VAL A 417 -1.31 3.28 -14.89
C VAL A 417 -2.49 2.84 -15.77
N PRO A 418 -2.30 2.45 -17.04
CA PRO A 418 -3.38 1.87 -17.83
C PRO A 418 -3.96 0.64 -17.14
N TRP A 419 -5.27 0.63 -16.90
CA TRP A 419 -5.94 -0.52 -16.27
C TRP A 419 -5.70 -1.83 -17.05
N GLN A 420 -5.49 -1.72 -18.36
CA GLN A 420 -5.19 -2.83 -19.26
C GLN A 420 -3.91 -3.58 -18.89
N ASP A 421 -2.89 -2.88 -18.40
CA ASP A 421 -1.60 -3.52 -18.09
C ASP A 421 -1.65 -4.37 -16.82
N ILE A 422 -2.46 -3.93 -15.87
CA ILE A 422 -2.59 -4.52 -14.54
C ILE A 422 -3.81 -5.43 -14.41
N ALA A 423 -4.73 -5.45 -15.38
CA ALA A 423 -5.87 -6.37 -15.39
C ALA A 423 -5.43 -7.83 -15.61
N ARG A 424 -6.17 -8.75 -15.01
CA ARG A 424 -6.08 -10.17 -15.39
C ARG A 424 -6.52 -10.35 -16.85
N GLN A 425 -6.00 -11.39 -17.49
CA GLN A 425 -6.26 -11.68 -18.89
C GLN A 425 -7.24 -12.83 -19.06
N ASP A 426 -8.11 -12.75 -20.07
CA ASP A 426 -8.99 -13.85 -20.46
C ASP A 426 -8.21 -15.00 -21.13
N ALA A 427 -8.91 -16.07 -21.50
CA ALA A 427 -8.32 -17.22 -22.19
C ALA A 427 -7.74 -16.89 -23.59
N GLN A 428 -7.93 -15.67 -24.10
CA GLN A 428 -7.35 -15.17 -25.35
C GLN A 428 -6.17 -14.22 -25.10
N GLY A 429 -5.75 -14.04 -23.84
CA GLY A 429 -4.65 -13.14 -23.46
C GLY A 429 -5.07 -11.66 -23.46
N LYS A 430 -6.37 -11.35 -23.47
CA LYS A 430 -6.85 -9.97 -23.47
C LYS A 430 -7.19 -9.50 -22.06
N PRO A 431 -6.85 -8.25 -21.68
CA PRO A 431 -7.28 -7.67 -20.42
C PRO A 431 -8.81 -7.74 -20.22
N ASP A 432 -9.28 -8.34 -19.12
CA ASP A 432 -10.70 -8.49 -18.79
C ASP A 432 -10.91 -8.39 -17.28
N LEU A 433 -11.49 -7.27 -16.82
CA LEU A 433 -11.77 -7.02 -15.40
C LEU A 433 -12.96 -7.82 -14.85
N LEU A 434 -13.75 -8.47 -15.69
CA LEU A 434 -14.91 -9.25 -15.28
C LEU A 434 -14.64 -10.76 -15.30
N ARG A 435 -13.82 -11.23 -16.24
CA ARG A 435 -13.58 -12.66 -16.50
C ARG A 435 -12.10 -13.02 -16.69
N GLY A 436 -11.19 -12.13 -16.33
CA GLY A 436 -9.76 -12.41 -16.30
C GLY A 436 -9.44 -13.59 -15.40
N LEU A 437 -8.47 -14.40 -15.82
CA LEU A 437 -8.11 -15.65 -15.18
C LEU A 437 -7.03 -15.42 -14.11
N ASN A 438 -7.17 -16.06 -12.95
CA ASN A 438 -6.10 -16.15 -11.95
C ASN A 438 -5.00 -17.15 -12.40
N GLN A 439 -4.00 -17.35 -11.56
CA GLN A 439 -2.91 -18.31 -11.80
C GLN A 439 -3.38 -19.76 -11.99
N ASP A 440 -4.51 -20.14 -11.40
CA ASP A 440 -5.12 -21.47 -11.53
C ASP A 440 -6.00 -21.62 -12.79
N GLY A 441 -6.18 -20.54 -13.56
CA GLY A 441 -7.00 -20.52 -14.76
C GLY A 441 -8.50 -20.32 -14.49
N GLU A 442 -8.87 -19.89 -13.29
CA GLU A 442 -10.25 -19.64 -12.89
C GLU A 442 -10.66 -18.19 -13.21
N PRO A 443 -11.88 -17.95 -13.73
CA PRO A 443 -12.35 -16.62 -14.08
C PRO A 443 -12.76 -15.83 -12.84
N VAL A 444 -11.83 -15.03 -12.30
CA VAL A 444 -12.04 -14.20 -11.11
C VAL A 444 -12.17 -12.70 -11.42
N GLY A 445 -11.74 -12.25 -12.61
CA GLY A 445 -11.75 -10.84 -13.00
C GLY A 445 -10.72 -10.00 -12.23
N GLY A 446 -10.91 -8.68 -12.18
CA GLY A 446 -10.10 -7.76 -11.39
C GLY A 446 -8.65 -7.55 -11.84
N PHE A 447 -7.87 -6.92 -10.98
CA PHE A 447 -6.45 -6.65 -11.18
C PHE A 447 -5.57 -7.80 -10.69
N LYS A 448 -4.40 -7.94 -11.31
CA LYS A 448 -3.34 -8.86 -10.91
C LYS A 448 -2.86 -8.53 -9.48
N ASN A 449 -2.65 -9.55 -8.66
CA ASN A 449 -1.97 -9.41 -7.37
C ASN A 449 -0.44 -9.33 -7.53
N ALA A 450 0.29 -9.15 -6.43
CA ALA A 450 1.75 -9.00 -6.46
C ALA A 450 2.49 -10.18 -7.13
N ASP A 451 2.03 -11.41 -6.91
CA ASP A 451 2.63 -12.61 -7.52
C ASP A 451 2.35 -12.64 -9.03
N GLU A 452 1.12 -12.37 -9.44
CA GLU A 452 0.71 -12.28 -10.86
C GLU A 452 1.42 -11.15 -11.60
N LEU A 453 1.74 -10.04 -10.94
CA LEU A 453 2.52 -8.95 -11.53
C LEU A 453 4.00 -9.31 -11.73
N SER A 454 4.51 -10.25 -10.94
CA SER A 454 5.92 -10.63 -10.88
C SER A 454 6.30 -11.81 -11.78
N VAL A 455 5.32 -12.49 -12.40
CA VAL A 455 5.59 -13.60 -13.33
C VAL A 455 5.80 -13.10 -14.77
N PRO A 456 6.55 -13.86 -15.61
CA PRO A 456 6.76 -13.52 -17.01
C PRO A 456 5.46 -13.35 -17.80
N VAL A 457 5.45 -12.36 -18.70
CA VAL A 457 4.28 -12.04 -19.54
C VAL A 457 4.63 -12.14 -21.03
N LEU A 458 3.60 -12.25 -21.87
CA LEU A 458 3.72 -12.32 -23.34
C LEU A 458 4.66 -13.45 -23.79
N ASP A 459 4.36 -14.69 -23.38
CA ASP A 459 5.15 -15.89 -23.66
C ASP A 459 6.63 -15.78 -23.24
N GLY A 460 6.90 -15.02 -22.17
CA GLY A 460 8.23 -14.80 -21.64
C GLY A 460 9.05 -13.75 -22.41
N ALA A 461 8.40 -12.94 -23.26
CA ALA A 461 9.06 -11.79 -23.90
C ALA A 461 9.52 -10.75 -22.88
N PHE A 462 8.83 -10.64 -21.75
CA PHE A 462 9.19 -9.81 -20.61
C PHE A 462 9.21 -10.64 -19.33
N SER A 463 10.12 -10.28 -18.43
CA SER A 463 10.34 -10.96 -17.15
C SER A 463 9.16 -10.82 -16.18
N SER A 464 8.40 -9.72 -16.29
CA SER A 464 7.28 -9.39 -15.41
C SER A 464 6.39 -8.30 -15.99
N THR A 465 5.19 -8.10 -15.41
CA THR A 465 4.38 -6.89 -15.68
C THR A 465 5.12 -5.64 -15.19
N TRP A 466 5.92 -5.74 -14.11
CA TRP A 466 6.74 -4.63 -13.61
C TRP A 466 7.75 -4.10 -14.64
N GLU A 467 8.34 -4.98 -15.46
CA GLU A 467 9.23 -4.54 -16.55
C GLU A 467 8.49 -3.64 -17.55
N LEU A 468 7.22 -3.93 -17.82
CA LEU A 468 6.37 -3.15 -18.72
C LEU A 468 6.04 -1.78 -18.15
N ILE A 469 5.48 -1.74 -16.93
CA ILE A 469 4.89 -0.51 -16.37
C ILE A 469 5.88 0.35 -15.59
N LEU A 470 6.98 -0.21 -15.12
CA LEU A 470 7.97 0.46 -14.26
C LEU A 470 9.39 0.46 -14.84
N GLY A 471 9.76 -0.59 -15.58
CA GLY A 471 11.14 -0.78 -16.03
C GLY A 471 12.06 -1.17 -14.87
N ASP A 472 13.25 -0.58 -14.82
CA ASP A 472 14.18 -0.73 -13.68
C ASP A 472 14.66 0.65 -13.19
N PRO A 473 13.95 1.25 -12.22
CA PRO A 473 14.33 2.54 -11.65
C PRO A 473 15.73 2.55 -11.02
N ALA A 474 16.19 1.43 -10.45
CA ALA A 474 17.51 1.36 -9.82
C ALA A 474 18.66 1.47 -10.83
N SER A 475 18.41 1.04 -12.07
CA SER A 475 19.33 1.14 -13.21
C SER A 475 18.96 2.28 -14.17
N TYR A 476 18.00 3.13 -13.81
CA TYR A 476 17.46 4.20 -14.66
C TYR A 476 16.95 3.72 -16.04
N GLU A 477 16.44 2.49 -16.10
CA GLU A 477 15.79 1.95 -17.29
C GLU A 477 14.31 2.34 -17.29
N ALA A 478 13.89 3.03 -18.35
CA ALA A 478 12.50 3.41 -18.53
C ALA A 478 11.56 2.19 -18.70
N PRO A 479 10.27 2.33 -18.36
CA PRO A 479 9.22 1.34 -18.64
C PRO A 479 9.25 0.86 -20.10
N LYS A 480 8.99 -0.44 -20.33
CA LYS A 480 8.91 -0.97 -21.70
C LYS A 480 7.59 -0.60 -22.38
N ASP A 481 6.52 -0.37 -21.63
CA ASP A 481 5.30 0.23 -22.16
C ASP A 481 5.54 1.73 -22.46
N PRO A 482 5.43 2.17 -23.73
CA PRO A 482 5.60 3.58 -24.08
C PRO A 482 4.62 4.52 -23.37
N PHE A 483 3.41 4.07 -22.99
CA PHE A 483 2.43 4.91 -22.29
C PHE A 483 2.83 5.22 -20.84
N MET A 484 3.70 4.40 -20.25
CA MET A 484 4.23 4.62 -18.90
C MET A 484 5.51 5.46 -18.87
N LYS A 485 6.03 5.90 -20.02
CA LYS A 485 7.19 6.80 -20.06
C LYS A 485 6.77 8.24 -19.82
N GLU A 486 7.26 8.84 -18.75
CA GLU A 486 7.13 10.28 -18.50
C GLU A 486 7.84 11.07 -19.62
N SER A 487 7.13 12.00 -20.24
CA SER A 487 7.68 12.80 -21.34
C SER A 487 6.85 14.06 -21.55
N THR A 488 7.52 15.18 -21.79
CA THR A 488 6.87 16.42 -22.29
C THR A 488 6.70 16.39 -23.81
N ALA A 489 7.49 15.59 -24.52
CA ALA A 489 7.42 15.42 -25.96
C ALA A 489 6.49 14.25 -26.32
N PRO A 490 5.78 14.31 -27.46
CA PRO A 490 5.01 13.19 -27.97
C PRO A 490 5.85 11.93 -28.13
N ARG A 491 5.32 10.81 -27.64
CA ARG A 491 5.96 9.50 -27.66
C ARG A 491 5.63 8.73 -28.94
N SER A 492 6.18 7.53 -29.05
CA SER A 492 5.90 6.59 -30.14
C SER A 492 6.04 5.15 -29.66
N GLY A 493 5.50 4.21 -30.44
CA GLY A 493 5.48 2.78 -30.12
C GLY A 493 4.06 2.28 -29.91
N SER A 494 3.94 1.07 -29.36
CA SER A 494 2.65 0.43 -29.08
C SER A 494 2.68 -0.22 -27.70
N ASN A 495 1.54 -0.24 -27.02
CA ASN A 495 1.39 -0.94 -25.75
C ASN A 495 1.63 -2.45 -26.00
N PRO A 496 2.55 -3.10 -25.27
CA PRO A 496 2.88 -4.50 -25.51
C PRO A 496 1.73 -5.49 -25.26
N ILE A 497 0.78 -5.14 -24.38
CA ILE A 497 -0.33 -6.02 -23.98
C ILE A 497 -1.52 -5.90 -24.94
N THR A 498 -1.96 -4.69 -25.27
CA THR A 498 -3.15 -4.45 -26.10
C THR A 498 -2.82 -4.32 -27.59
N GLY A 499 -1.58 -3.94 -27.93
CA GLY A 499 -1.16 -3.57 -29.29
C GLY A 499 -1.62 -2.16 -29.70
N ASP A 500 -2.24 -1.39 -28.81
CA ASP A 500 -2.64 0.00 -29.06
C ASP A 500 -1.42 0.85 -29.43
N THR A 501 -1.46 1.47 -30.60
CA THR A 501 -0.35 2.28 -31.11
C THR A 501 -0.52 3.73 -30.69
N ILE A 502 0.57 4.36 -30.24
CA ILE A 502 0.60 5.78 -29.94
C ILE A 502 0.35 6.59 -31.21
N VAL A 503 -0.62 7.50 -31.14
CA VAL A 503 -1.00 8.38 -32.25
C VAL A 503 -0.35 9.75 -32.06
N PRO A 504 0.50 10.21 -33.01
CA PRO A 504 1.13 11.53 -32.91
C PRO A 504 0.14 12.71 -32.99
N PRO A 505 0.49 13.91 -32.47
CA PRO A 505 -0.45 15.02 -32.35
C PRO A 505 -0.96 15.60 -33.68
N THR A 506 -0.28 15.34 -34.80
CA THR A 506 -0.67 15.83 -36.13
C THR A 506 -1.33 14.77 -37.02
N GLU A 507 -1.41 13.52 -36.57
CA GLU A 507 -1.96 12.41 -37.35
C GLU A 507 -3.37 12.06 -36.93
N ALA A 508 -4.16 11.56 -37.89
CA ALA A 508 -5.48 11.03 -37.62
C ALA A 508 -5.36 9.62 -37.00
N GLY A 509 -6.16 9.36 -35.97
CA GLY A 509 -6.16 8.10 -35.25
C GLY A 509 -6.58 8.27 -33.80
N TRP A 510 -6.95 7.15 -33.19
CA TRP A 510 -7.33 7.08 -31.79
C TRP A 510 -6.97 5.71 -31.20
N ASN A 511 -6.47 5.67 -29.97
CA ASN A 511 -6.22 4.44 -29.22
C ASN A 511 -7.05 4.38 -27.92
N GLY A 512 -7.23 3.18 -27.38
CA GLY A 512 -8.06 2.95 -26.19
C GLY A 512 -7.40 3.31 -24.84
N ILE A 513 -6.17 3.81 -24.83
CA ILE A 513 -5.39 4.07 -23.61
C ILE A 513 -5.32 5.57 -23.32
N ASN A 514 -4.65 6.33 -24.17
CA ASN A 514 -4.51 7.80 -24.02
C ASN A 514 -5.20 8.60 -25.14
N GLY A 515 -5.89 7.91 -26.06
CA GLY A 515 -6.48 8.52 -27.24
C GLY A 515 -5.43 8.89 -28.28
N ARG A 516 -4.60 9.89 -27.98
CA ARG A 516 -3.49 10.39 -28.80
C ARG A 516 -2.56 11.25 -27.97
N GLU A 517 -1.34 11.45 -28.45
CA GLU A 517 -0.42 12.44 -27.87
C GLU A 517 -0.88 13.85 -28.26
N TYR A 518 -0.46 14.85 -27.47
CA TYR A 518 -0.83 16.24 -27.69
C TYR A 518 0.38 17.17 -27.61
N THR A 519 0.22 18.40 -28.09
CA THR A 519 1.28 19.38 -28.14
C THR A 519 1.35 20.14 -26.83
N ILE A 520 2.42 19.93 -26.07
CA ILE A 520 2.73 20.71 -24.86
C ILE A 520 3.56 21.94 -25.30
N PRO A 521 3.06 23.17 -25.10
CA PRO A 521 3.75 24.35 -25.58
C PRO A 521 5.04 24.63 -24.81
N ALA A 522 6.13 24.92 -25.53
CA ALA A 522 7.45 25.19 -24.93
C ALA A 522 7.48 26.38 -23.97
N GLU A 523 6.57 27.35 -24.12
CA GLU A 523 6.47 28.54 -23.25
C GLU A 523 5.46 28.36 -22.11
N SER A 524 4.84 27.18 -21.98
CA SER A 524 3.91 26.88 -20.88
C SER A 524 4.64 26.67 -19.55
N THR A 525 3.87 26.46 -18.49
CA THR A 525 4.39 26.04 -17.17
C THR A 525 4.81 24.57 -17.14
N GLY A 526 4.62 23.81 -18.23
CA GLY A 526 4.94 22.39 -18.34
C GLY A 526 3.75 21.49 -18.10
N ASP A 527 3.82 20.30 -18.70
CA ASP A 527 2.86 19.21 -18.57
C ASP A 527 3.53 17.90 -19.05
N LEU A 528 2.87 16.74 -18.97
CA LEU A 528 3.36 15.45 -19.46
C LEU A 528 2.35 14.75 -20.38
N GLN A 529 2.83 13.86 -21.23
CA GLN A 529 1.96 13.00 -22.02
C GLN A 529 1.21 12.03 -21.09
N TYR A 530 -0.09 11.82 -21.34
CA TYR A 530 -0.94 11.02 -20.46
C TYR A 530 -0.58 9.52 -20.52
N ALA A 531 -0.59 8.87 -19.36
CA ALA A 531 -0.52 7.41 -19.27
C ALA A 531 -1.84 6.79 -19.71
N CYS A 532 -2.96 7.37 -19.29
CA CYS A 532 -4.29 6.91 -19.64
C CYS A 532 -5.33 8.04 -19.54
N ILE A 533 -6.47 7.85 -20.20
CA ILE A 533 -7.63 8.75 -20.15
C ILE A 533 -8.93 7.96 -19.97
N PHE A 534 -9.98 8.62 -19.51
CA PHE A 534 -11.32 8.04 -19.36
C PHE A 534 -12.42 9.07 -19.60
N ASP A 535 -13.60 8.61 -20.01
CA ASP A 535 -14.77 9.47 -20.26
C ASP A 535 -15.31 10.08 -18.98
N LEU A 536 -15.66 11.37 -19.02
CA LEU A 536 -16.38 12.03 -17.93
C LEU A 536 -17.88 11.74 -18.06
N PRO A 537 -18.58 11.43 -16.95
CA PRO A 537 -20.04 11.30 -16.96
C PRO A 537 -20.74 12.59 -17.42
N GLU A 538 -20.16 13.73 -17.05
CA GLU A 538 -20.63 15.06 -17.44
C GLU A 538 -19.49 15.89 -18.05
N SER A 539 -19.76 16.55 -19.17
CA SER A 539 -18.79 17.45 -19.81
C SER A 539 -18.60 18.74 -19.01
N LYS A 540 -17.38 19.27 -18.99
CA LYS A 540 -17.04 20.53 -18.32
C LYS A 540 -16.72 21.62 -19.34
N THR A 541 -17.38 22.76 -19.24
CA THR A 541 -17.02 23.93 -20.05
C THR A 541 -15.89 24.70 -19.38
N CYS A 542 -14.72 24.80 -20.02
CA CYS A 542 -13.56 25.51 -19.49
C CYS A 542 -13.70 27.04 -19.65
N GLU A 543 -14.71 27.64 -19.04
CA GLU A 543 -14.92 29.09 -18.96
C GLU A 543 -14.39 29.67 -17.63
N GLY A 544 -13.64 30.77 -17.69
CA GLY A 544 -13.07 31.41 -16.51
C GLY A 544 -11.82 30.75 -15.95
N MET A 545 -11.27 31.31 -14.87
CA MET A 545 -9.97 30.94 -14.27
C MET A 545 -10.08 30.14 -12.96
N GLY A 546 -11.28 29.99 -12.39
CA GLY A 546 -11.49 29.43 -11.05
C GLY A 546 -11.68 27.90 -10.97
N GLN A 547 -11.87 27.23 -12.11
CA GLN A 547 -11.97 25.76 -12.18
C GLN A 547 -10.70 25.19 -12.82
N SER A 548 -10.21 24.07 -12.29
CA SER A 548 -9.23 23.27 -13.00
C SER A 548 -9.89 22.64 -14.22
N CYS A 549 -9.25 22.81 -15.38
CA CYS A 549 -9.81 22.40 -16.66
C CYS A 549 -8.71 22.29 -17.71
N ASP A 550 -8.55 21.11 -18.30
CA ASP A 550 -7.45 20.78 -19.22
C ASP A 550 -7.69 21.30 -20.65
N CYS A 551 -8.93 21.74 -20.96
CA CYS A 551 -9.32 22.23 -22.28
C CYS A 551 -9.35 23.75 -22.40
N ARG A 552 -8.72 24.48 -21.48
CA ARG A 552 -8.67 25.93 -21.54
C ARG A 552 -7.89 26.39 -22.78
N ALA A 553 -8.49 27.29 -23.55
CA ALA A 553 -7.85 27.84 -24.73
C ALA A 553 -6.61 28.68 -24.36
N VAL A 554 -5.48 28.38 -25.00
CA VAL A 554 -4.26 29.19 -24.89
C VAL A 554 -4.17 30.12 -26.11
N PRO A 555 -4.08 31.46 -25.91
CA PRO A 555 -4.03 32.40 -27.03
C PRO A 555 -2.88 32.09 -28.01
N GLY A 556 -3.21 31.98 -29.29
CA GLY A 556 -2.23 31.73 -30.36
C GLY A 556 -1.82 30.27 -30.52
N GLN A 557 -2.45 29.33 -29.82
CA GLN A 557 -2.19 27.89 -29.92
C GLN A 557 -3.46 27.14 -30.27
N THR A 558 -3.34 26.15 -31.15
CA THR A 558 -4.44 25.25 -31.49
C THR A 558 -4.51 24.14 -30.43
N ASN A 559 -5.70 23.87 -29.90
CA ASN A 559 -5.89 22.89 -28.82
C ASN A 559 -6.03 21.48 -29.39
N ASP A 560 -5.00 20.63 -29.23
CA ASP A 560 -4.96 19.21 -29.62
C ASP A 560 -5.04 18.19 -28.51
N ASN A 561 -5.42 18.66 -27.33
CA ASN A 561 -5.56 17.82 -26.16
C ASN A 561 -6.67 16.76 -26.34
N PRO A 562 -6.39 15.45 -26.21
CA PRO A 562 -7.37 14.36 -26.36
C PRO A 562 -8.57 14.47 -25.41
N LEU A 563 -8.44 15.24 -24.33
CA LEU A 563 -9.49 15.41 -23.33
C LEU A 563 -10.64 16.28 -23.81
N CYS A 564 -10.40 17.04 -24.88
CA CYS A 564 -11.29 18.09 -25.36
C CYS A 564 -12.18 17.59 -26.49
N GLN A 565 -13.43 18.04 -26.47
CA GLN A 565 -14.41 17.68 -27.47
C GLN A 565 -13.92 18.13 -28.87
N PRO A 566 -14.02 17.27 -29.89
CA PRO A 566 -13.75 17.66 -31.27
C PRO A 566 -14.63 18.84 -31.69
N ASP A 567 -14.07 19.77 -32.46
CA ASP A 567 -14.86 20.88 -33.01
C ASP A 567 -15.91 20.38 -34.02
N GLY A 568 -16.96 21.17 -34.24
CA GLY A 568 -18.13 20.77 -35.03
C GLY A 568 -17.77 20.30 -36.44
N GLY A 569 -17.95 19.01 -36.72
CA GLY A 569 -17.65 18.38 -38.01
C GLY A 569 -16.45 17.42 -37.99
N ASN A 570 -15.68 17.39 -36.89
CA ASN A 570 -14.60 16.44 -36.65
C ASN A 570 -15.07 15.28 -35.76
N ASP A 571 -14.44 14.12 -35.90
CA ASP A 571 -14.58 12.99 -34.97
C ASP A 571 -13.42 12.93 -33.95
N GLN A 572 -13.40 11.92 -33.07
CA GLN A 572 -12.33 11.78 -32.06
C GLN A 572 -10.96 11.48 -32.66
N ALA A 573 -10.92 10.81 -33.82
CA ALA A 573 -9.69 10.43 -34.50
C ALA A 573 -9.08 11.62 -35.25
N ASP A 574 -9.85 12.66 -35.56
CA ASP A 574 -9.32 13.88 -36.15
C ASP A 574 -8.36 14.62 -35.19
N PRO A 575 -7.19 15.07 -35.68
CA PRO A 575 -6.17 15.66 -34.84
C PRO A 575 -6.59 17.03 -34.29
N GLN A 576 -7.24 17.87 -35.10
CA GLN A 576 -7.53 19.29 -34.82
C GLN A 576 -8.68 19.89 -35.65
N PRO A 577 -9.31 21.00 -35.19
CA PRO A 577 -9.20 21.61 -33.86
C PRO A 577 -10.17 20.99 -32.83
N ARG A 578 -9.91 21.24 -31.54
CA ARG A 578 -10.79 20.85 -30.42
C ARG A 578 -11.33 22.08 -29.69
N THR A 579 -12.48 21.93 -29.04
CA THR A 579 -13.18 23.00 -28.33
C THR A 579 -12.62 23.20 -26.92
N ASN A 580 -13.21 24.13 -26.16
CA ASN A 580 -12.94 24.34 -24.73
C ASN A 580 -13.84 23.51 -23.81
N VAL A 581 -14.49 22.46 -24.33
CA VAL A 581 -15.33 21.55 -23.54
C VAL A 581 -14.53 20.28 -23.27
N GLN A 582 -14.27 20.01 -21.99
CA GLN A 582 -13.62 18.80 -21.53
C GLN A 582 -14.64 17.67 -21.39
N ILE A 583 -14.36 16.54 -22.04
CA ILE A 583 -15.22 15.35 -22.07
C ILE A 583 -14.53 14.11 -21.51
N LYS A 584 -13.23 14.19 -21.25
CA LYS A 584 -12.43 13.12 -20.65
C LYS A 584 -11.53 13.68 -19.55
N ALA A 585 -11.14 12.82 -18.62
CA ALA A 585 -10.09 13.06 -17.64
C ALA A 585 -8.88 12.17 -17.93
N LYS A 586 -7.77 12.44 -17.24
CA LYS A 586 -6.45 11.85 -17.47
C LYS A 586 -5.80 11.33 -16.19
N ALA A 587 -4.73 10.56 -16.37
CA ALA A 587 -3.65 10.40 -15.40
C ALA A 587 -2.28 10.38 -16.10
N TYR A 588 -1.24 10.76 -15.38
CA TYR A 588 0.16 10.65 -15.79
C TYR A 588 0.81 9.40 -15.19
N PRO A 589 1.98 8.95 -15.66
CA PRO A 589 2.62 7.77 -15.10
C PRO A 589 2.97 7.93 -13.60
N GLY A 590 2.37 7.14 -12.71
CA GLY A 590 2.63 7.12 -11.26
C GLY A 590 3.78 6.20 -10.87
N LEU A 591 4.98 6.44 -11.41
CA LEU A 591 6.09 5.47 -11.37
C LEU A 591 6.65 5.26 -9.96
N ARG A 592 6.72 6.30 -9.13
CA ARG A 592 7.33 6.24 -7.78
C ARG A 592 6.44 5.47 -6.82
N GLU A 593 5.14 5.67 -6.90
CA GLU A 593 4.14 4.91 -6.15
C GLU A 593 4.17 3.44 -6.56
N LEU A 594 4.18 3.16 -7.88
CA LEU A 594 4.31 1.80 -8.41
C LEU A 594 5.61 1.12 -7.95
N GLN A 595 6.71 1.87 -7.87
CA GLN A 595 7.97 1.35 -7.35
C GLN A 595 7.84 0.91 -5.89
N LEU A 596 7.24 1.74 -5.03
CA LEU A 596 7.00 1.38 -3.64
C LEU A 596 6.10 0.15 -3.54
N ILE A 597 4.99 0.11 -4.29
CA ILE A 597 4.06 -1.02 -4.29
C ILE A 597 4.78 -2.32 -4.67
N ARG A 598 5.64 -2.30 -5.70
CA ARG A 598 6.50 -3.44 -6.07
C ARG A 598 7.43 -3.86 -4.93
N GLU A 599 8.09 -2.90 -4.28
CA GLU A 599 9.06 -3.16 -3.21
C GLU A 599 8.43 -3.71 -1.93
N LEU A 600 7.13 -3.47 -1.71
CA LEU A 600 6.34 -4.06 -0.63
C LEU A 600 5.84 -5.48 -0.94
N GLY A 601 6.01 -5.96 -2.19
CA GLY A 601 5.66 -7.31 -2.59
C GLY A 601 4.20 -7.64 -2.28
N PRO A 602 3.89 -8.74 -1.56
CA PRO A 602 2.52 -9.12 -1.23
C PRO A 602 1.73 -8.10 -0.41
N GLN A 603 2.36 -7.11 0.23
CA GLN A 603 1.67 -6.05 0.97
C GLN A 603 1.25 -4.87 0.07
N GLY A 604 1.82 -4.80 -1.14
CA GLY A 604 1.51 -3.81 -2.15
C GLY A 604 0.34 -4.22 -3.04
N ILE A 605 -0.61 -3.29 -3.26
CA ILE A 605 -1.79 -3.50 -4.10
C ILE A 605 -1.83 -2.40 -5.18
N VAL A 606 -1.93 -2.80 -6.45
CA VAL A 606 -2.00 -1.87 -7.58
C VAL A 606 -3.43 -1.71 -8.05
N GLY A 607 -3.88 -0.46 -8.19
CA GLY A 607 -5.10 -0.07 -8.87
C GLY A 607 -4.84 1.03 -9.89
N SER A 608 -5.69 1.10 -10.92
CA SER A 608 -5.67 2.18 -11.91
C SER A 608 -6.62 3.29 -11.51
N VAL A 609 -6.13 4.52 -11.54
CA VAL A 609 -6.94 5.74 -11.40
C VAL A 609 -7.75 6.06 -12.67
N CYS A 610 -7.43 5.44 -13.81
CA CYS A 610 -8.26 5.48 -15.01
C CYS A 610 -9.24 4.31 -14.99
N PRO A 611 -10.53 4.52 -14.65
CA PRO A 611 -11.52 3.46 -14.63
C PRO A 611 -11.79 2.92 -16.04
N ARG A 612 -12.23 1.66 -16.11
CA ARG A 612 -12.62 1.02 -17.37
C ARG A 612 -13.82 1.71 -18.02
N GLN A 613 -14.80 2.10 -17.22
CA GLN A 613 -16.07 2.68 -17.65
C GLN A 613 -16.76 3.42 -16.50
N LEU A 614 -17.59 4.41 -16.86
CA LEU A 614 -18.45 5.17 -15.94
C LEU A 614 -19.90 5.27 -16.47
N ASP A 615 -20.30 4.37 -17.38
CA ASP A 615 -21.61 4.40 -18.05
C ASP A 615 -22.63 3.44 -17.41
N ASN A 616 -22.16 2.41 -16.71
CA ASN A 616 -22.99 1.39 -16.07
C ASN A 616 -22.61 1.21 -14.60
N ASP A 617 -23.24 2.02 -13.75
CA ASP A 617 -23.05 2.08 -12.30
C ASP A 617 -23.44 0.78 -11.56
N GLY A 618 -24.11 -0.15 -12.23
CA GLY A 618 -24.42 -1.49 -11.72
C GLY A 618 -23.37 -2.56 -12.03
N ALA A 619 -22.35 -2.28 -12.86
CA ALA A 619 -21.35 -3.27 -13.24
C ALA A 619 -20.16 -3.34 -12.27
N ALA A 620 -19.54 -4.52 -12.17
CA ALA A 620 -18.39 -4.75 -11.29
C ALA A 620 -17.11 -4.03 -11.76
N ASP A 621 -17.06 -3.59 -13.02
CA ASP A 621 -15.96 -2.83 -13.61
C ASP A 621 -16.21 -1.30 -13.65
N TYR A 622 -17.24 -0.81 -12.94
CA TYR A 622 -17.53 0.62 -12.81
C TYR A 622 -16.54 1.33 -11.88
N GLY A 623 -16.01 2.47 -12.33
CA GLY A 623 -15.20 3.33 -11.48
C GLY A 623 -14.03 2.58 -10.84
N TYR A 624 -13.86 2.75 -9.53
CA TYR A 624 -12.79 2.09 -8.76
C TYR A 624 -13.20 0.76 -8.13
N ARG A 625 -14.36 0.17 -8.46
CA ARG A 625 -14.75 -1.15 -7.94
C ARG A 625 -13.70 -2.24 -8.16
N PRO A 626 -13.00 -2.33 -9.32
CA PRO A 626 -11.92 -3.29 -9.48
C PRO A 626 -10.75 -3.08 -8.51
N ALA A 627 -10.39 -1.82 -8.22
CA ALA A 627 -9.33 -1.50 -7.26
C ALA A 627 -9.77 -1.82 -5.83
N ILE A 628 -10.98 -1.41 -5.45
CA ILE A 628 -11.56 -1.72 -4.14
C ILE A 628 -11.71 -3.23 -3.93
N GLY A 629 -12.13 -3.97 -4.96
CA GLY A 629 -12.17 -5.42 -4.95
C GLY A 629 -10.79 -6.04 -4.70
N ALA A 630 -9.76 -5.60 -5.42
CA ALA A 630 -8.39 -6.07 -5.21
C ALA A 630 -7.86 -5.77 -3.80
N ILE A 631 -8.21 -4.62 -3.23
CA ILE A 631 -7.87 -4.25 -1.85
C ILE A 631 -8.55 -5.19 -0.86
N ILE A 632 -9.87 -5.31 -0.95
CA ILE A 632 -10.66 -6.18 -0.06
C ILE A 632 -10.18 -7.63 -0.17
N ASP A 633 -10.01 -8.16 -1.39
CA ASP A 633 -9.56 -9.53 -1.61
C ASP A 633 -8.19 -9.78 -0.98
N ARG A 634 -7.31 -8.78 -0.97
CA ARG A 634 -6.03 -8.90 -0.29
C ARG A 634 -6.18 -8.89 1.23
N LEU A 635 -6.95 -7.96 1.78
CA LEU A 635 -7.19 -7.87 3.22
C LEU A 635 -7.88 -9.13 3.77
N LYS A 636 -8.83 -9.71 3.02
CA LYS A 636 -9.50 -10.98 3.33
C LYS A 636 -8.52 -12.12 3.64
N THR A 637 -7.40 -12.20 2.93
CA THR A 637 -6.42 -13.29 3.16
C THR A 637 -5.82 -13.26 4.56
N VAL A 638 -5.81 -12.09 5.22
CA VAL A 638 -5.35 -11.92 6.60
C VAL A 638 -6.51 -11.98 7.59
N LEU A 639 -7.67 -11.43 7.22
CA LEU A 639 -8.88 -11.42 8.06
C LEU A 639 -9.52 -12.82 8.21
N GLY A 640 -9.39 -13.70 7.21
CA GLY A 640 -10.03 -15.03 7.17
C GLY A 640 -9.40 -16.11 8.06
N GLY A 641 -8.33 -15.80 8.79
CA GLY A 641 -7.53 -16.77 9.54
C GLY A 641 -6.60 -17.60 8.65
N GLN A 642 -5.47 -18.05 9.20
CA GLN A 642 -4.38 -18.63 8.40
C GLN A 642 -4.63 -20.13 8.10
N CYS A 643 -5.10 -20.43 6.89
CA CYS A 643 -5.15 -21.78 6.35
C CYS A 643 -3.74 -22.29 6.03
N LEU A 644 -3.48 -23.57 6.27
CA LEU A 644 -2.15 -24.14 6.06
C LEU A 644 -2.02 -24.70 4.63
N PRO A 645 -0.98 -24.31 3.86
CA PRO A 645 -0.81 -24.72 2.47
C PRO A 645 -0.38 -26.19 2.31
N ARG A 646 0.00 -26.84 3.42
CA ARG A 646 0.46 -28.23 3.42
C ARG A 646 -0.16 -29.05 4.55
N THR A 647 -0.36 -30.33 4.28
CA THR A 647 -0.73 -31.30 5.31
C THR A 647 0.45 -31.61 6.22
N LEU A 648 0.23 -31.48 7.52
CA LEU A 648 1.15 -31.93 8.55
C LEU A 648 0.89 -33.40 8.86
N LYS A 649 1.91 -34.12 9.36
CA LYS A 649 1.80 -35.52 9.70
C LYS A 649 1.54 -35.67 11.21
N PRO A 650 0.31 -36.01 11.64
CA PRO A 650 0.04 -36.26 13.04
C PRO A 650 0.69 -37.57 13.47
N ASN A 651 1.11 -37.63 14.73
CA ASN A 651 1.48 -38.85 15.40
C ASN A 651 0.25 -39.78 15.46
N LYS A 652 0.42 -41.04 15.07
CA LYS A 652 -0.68 -42.01 14.98
C LYS A 652 -1.32 -42.35 16.33
N ASP A 653 -0.55 -42.22 17.41
CA ASP A 653 -0.99 -42.63 18.75
C ASP A 653 -1.58 -41.46 19.54
N THR A 654 -1.06 -40.23 19.33
CA THR A 654 -1.49 -39.03 20.08
C THR A 654 -2.31 -38.04 19.26
N GLY A 655 -2.33 -38.16 17.93
CA GLY A 655 -2.96 -37.19 17.03
C GLY A 655 -2.24 -35.84 16.98
N GLN A 656 -1.07 -35.73 17.61
CA GLN A 656 -0.31 -34.48 17.71
C GLN A 656 0.60 -34.26 16.51
N VAL A 657 0.78 -33.02 16.07
CA VAL A 657 1.75 -32.65 15.02
C VAL A 657 3.05 -32.17 15.63
N SER A 658 4.16 -32.36 14.90
CA SER A 658 5.50 -31.92 15.35
C SER A 658 5.75 -30.44 15.01
N CYS A 659 4.86 -29.59 15.52
CA CYS A 659 5.01 -28.14 15.51
C CYS A 659 5.12 -27.59 16.91
N LEU A 660 5.92 -26.54 17.04
CA LEU A 660 6.10 -25.74 18.24
C LEU A 660 5.50 -24.36 17.98
N ILE A 661 4.70 -23.87 18.92
CA ILE A 661 4.15 -22.52 18.89
C ILE A 661 4.76 -21.74 20.04
N LEU A 662 5.42 -20.64 19.70
CA LEU A 662 6.01 -19.70 20.64
C LEU A 662 5.23 -18.40 20.62
N GLU A 663 5.01 -17.83 21.79
CA GLU A 663 4.33 -16.56 22.02
C GLU A 663 5.33 -15.58 22.62
N ALA A 664 5.65 -14.50 21.89
CA ALA A 664 6.61 -13.49 22.31
C ALA A 664 5.91 -12.19 22.71
N ARG A 665 6.26 -11.61 23.86
CA ARG A 665 5.64 -10.39 24.39
C ARG A 665 6.63 -9.58 25.22
N ASN A 666 6.32 -8.29 25.42
CA ASN A 666 7.00 -7.43 26.38
C ASN A 666 6.20 -7.41 27.69
N THR A 667 6.86 -7.82 28.78
CA THR A 667 6.28 -7.94 30.13
C THR A 667 6.92 -6.98 31.13
N GLN A 668 7.75 -6.04 30.66
CA GLN A 668 8.47 -5.07 31.50
C GLN A 668 9.22 -5.73 32.68
N GLY A 669 9.82 -6.89 32.42
CA GLY A 669 10.61 -7.70 33.35
C GLY A 669 9.81 -8.71 34.17
N GLN A 670 8.51 -8.90 33.90
CA GLN A 670 7.61 -9.78 34.65
C GLN A 670 7.24 -11.06 33.89
N CYS A 671 8.16 -11.61 33.09
CA CYS A 671 7.86 -12.79 32.30
C CYS A 671 7.57 -14.01 33.19
N LYS A 672 6.32 -14.47 33.14
CA LYS A 672 5.86 -15.71 33.76
C LYS A 672 4.89 -16.41 32.83
N CYS A 673 5.33 -17.50 32.21
CA CYS A 673 4.50 -18.23 31.25
C CYS A 673 3.42 -19.05 31.96
N ASP A 674 3.76 -19.71 33.07
CA ASP A 674 2.85 -20.61 33.79
C ASP A 674 1.69 -19.87 34.52
N ASP A 675 1.75 -18.55 34.64
CA ASP A 675 0.69 -17.74 35.26
C ASP A 675 -0.51 -17.54 34.31
N THR A 676 -0.36 -17.85 33.01
CA THR A 676 -1.46 -17.77 32.03
C THR A 676 -1.82 -19.16 31.51
N PRO A 677 -3.13 -19.51 31.41
CA PRO A 677 -3.53 -20.79 30.87
C PRO A 677 -2.96 -21.06 29.47
N ALA A 678 -2.76 -22.34 29.16
CA ALA A 678 -2.15 -22.86 27.93
C ALA A 678 -0.66 -22.55 27.70
N ARG A 679 -0.02 -21.70 28.50
CA ARG A 679 1.40 -21.35 28.32
C ARG A 679 2.28 -22.14 29.27
N THR A 680 3.49 -22.43 28.81
CA THR A 680 4.57 -22.93 29.66
C THR A 680 5.88 -22.25 29.30
N ASP A 681 6.85 -22.32 30.19
CA ASP A 681 8.22 -21.94 29.84
C ASP A 681 8.73 -22.75 28.64
N VAL A 682 9.50 -22.10 27.77
CA VAL A 682 10.12 -22.76 26.62
C VAL A 682 11.16 -23.76 27.12
N THR A 683 11.00 -25.02 26.72
CA THR A 683 11.90 -26.10 27.17
C THR A 683 13.31 -25.97 26.58
N GLU A 684 14.31 -26.61 27.20
CA GLU A 684 15.70 -26.60 26.70
C GLU A 684 15.82 -27.08 25.23
N LYS A 685 14.93 -28.00 24.81
CA LYS A 685 14.87 -28.52 23.44
C LYS A 685 14.48 -27.43 22.42
N HIS A 686 13.74 -26.42 22.87
CA HIS A 686 13.16 -25.37 22.06
C HIS A 686 13.90 -24.03 22.21
N ASN A 687 14.98 -23.96 23.00
CA ASN A 687 15.80 -22.75 23.18
C ASN A 687 16.27 -22.15 21.86
N ALA A 688 16.71 -22.97 20.90
CA ALA A 688 17.15 -22.47 19.59
C ALA A 688 16.03 -21.77 18.80
N ALA A 689 14.76 -22.14 19.01
CA ALA A 689 13.63 -21.45 18.41
C ALA A 689 13.32 -20.15 19.17
N ARG A 690 13.38 -20.16 20.51
CA ARG A 690 13.26 -18.95 21.35
C ARG A 690 14.34 -17.92 21.04
N ASP A 691 15.59 -18.34 20.90
CA ASP A 691 16.71 -17.44 20.59
C ASP A 691 16.47 -16.79 19.21
N LYS A 692 15.99 -17.55 18.22
CA LYS A 692 15.60 -16.99 16.91
C LYS A 692 14.44 -15.99 16.99
N VAL A 693 13.47 -16.21 17.88
CA VAL A 693 12.40 -15.24 18.14
C VAL A 693 12.96 -13.96 18.73
N LEU A 694 13.89 -14.05 19.69
CA LEU A 694 14.50 -12.89 20.33
C LEU A 694 15.56 -12.17 19.47
N ASP A 695 16.15 -12.87 18.50
CA ASP A 695 17.07 -12.32 17.50
C ASP A 695 16.33 -11.63 16.33
N ASP A 696 15.01 -11.76 16.24
CA ASP A 696 14.19 -11.05 15.24
C ASP A 696 14.35 -9.52 15.45
N PRO A 697 14.64 -8.72 14.41
CA PRO A 697 14.76 -7.26 14.55
C PRO A 697 13.56 -6.59 15.22
N ILE A 698 12.37 -7.17 15.08
CA ILE A 698 11.15 -6.68 15.74
C ILE A 698 11.18 -6.96 17.23
N ALA A 699 11.78 -8.06 17.69
CA ALA A 699 11.88 -8.37 19.11
C ALA A 699 12.60 -7.26 19.89
N GLN A 700 13.65 -6.68 19.29
CA GLN A 700 14.38 -5.57 19.90
C GLN A 700 13.53 -4.29 19.94
N ALA A 701 12.81 -3.97 18.86
CA ALA A 701 11.96 -2.78 18.81
C ALA A 701 10.74 -2.91 19.74
N ALA A 702 10.12 -4.09 19.78
CA ALA A 702 9.02 -4.43 20.66
C ALA A 702 9.43 -4.56 22.14
N GLY A 703 10.73 -4.68 22.41
CA GLY A 703 11.25 -4.91 23.75
C GLY A 703 10.80 -6.25 24.33
N TRP A 704 10.62 -7.28 23.51
CA TRP A 704 10.20 -8.59 23.99
C TRP A 704 11.22 -9.14 24.98
N ASP A 705 10.73 -9.43 26.17
CA ASP A 705 11.49 -10.02 27.27
C ASP A 705 10.93 -11.37 27.71
N CYS A 706 9.81 -11.78 27.09
CA CYS A 706 9.10 -12.99 27.43
C CYS A 706 8.77 -13.79 26.18
N VAL A 707 9.15 -15.07 26.19
CA VAL A 707 8.76 -16.04 25.16
C VAL A 707 8.22 -17.26 25.87
N CYS A 708 6.98 -17.61 25.59
CA CYS A 708 6.26 -18.74 26.17
C CYS A 708 5.92 -19.76 25.09
N GLU A 709 5.83 -21.04 25.46
CA GLU A 709 5.33 -22.09 24.57
C GLU A 709 3.83 -22.28 24.78
N ILE A 710 3.02 -22.21 23.71
CA ILE A 710 1.60 -22.55 23.78
C ILE A 710 1.44 -24.05 23.59
N GLN A 711 0.82 -24.71 24.58
CA GLN A 711 0.71 -26.15 24.64
C GLN A 711 -0.28 -26.70 23.61
N GLN A 712 0.16 -27.76 22.92
CA GLN A 712 -0.69 -28.53 22.03
C GLN A 712 -1.59 -29.45 22.85
N LEU A 713 -2.90 -29.37 22.62
CA LEU A 713 -3.90 -30.13 23.35
C LEU A 713 -3.71 -31.64 23.16
N THR A 714 -4.15 -32.42 24.15
CA THR A 714 -4.15 -33.89 24.11
C THR A 714 -5.48 -34.48 24.58
N GLY A 715 -5.74 -35.75 24.27
CA GLY A 715 -6.90 -36.49 24.76
C GLY A 715 -8.25 -35.84 24.39
N ALA A 716 -9.19 -35.82 25.34
CA ALA A 716 -10.54 -35.32 25.15
C ALA A 716 -10.61 -33.83 24.76
N GLU A 717 -9.67 -33.03 25.26
CA GLU A 717 -9.56 -31.60 24.94
C GLU A 717 -9.13 -31.38 23.48
N ALA A 718 -8.18 -32.18 22.99
CA ALA A 718 -7.80 -32.14 21.58
C ALA A 718 -8.95 -32.59 20.67
N ASP A 719 -9.71 -33.60 21.10
CA ASP A 719 -10.88 -34.06 20.35
C ASP A 719 -11.99 -33.00 20.31
N ALA A 720 -12.23 -32.29 21.41
CA ALA A 720 -13.17 -31.17 21.44
C ALA A 720 -12.69 -30.03 20.53
N CYS A 721 -11.44 -29.59 20.66
CA CYS A 721 -10.85 -28.56 19.79
C CYS A 721 -10.99 -28.89 18.29
N ARG A 722 -10.82 -30.16 17.94
CA ARG A 722 -10.90 -30.61 16.54
C ARG A 722 -12.32 -30.75 16.00
N ASN A 723 -13.35 -30.86 16.84
CA ASN A 723 -14.68 -31.27 16.38
C ASN A 723 -15.84 -30.36 16.81
N ASP A 724 -15.69 -29.60 17.90
CA ASP A 724 -16.70 -28.65 18.38
C ASP A 724 -16.57 -27.32 17.63
N PRO A 725 -17.52 -26.93 16.76
CA PRO A 725 -17.40 -25.72 15.96
C PRO A 725 -17.67 -24.42 16.76
N SER A 726 -17.99 -24.49 18.05
CA SER A 726 -18.24 -23.29 18.87
C SER A 726 -16.95 -22.54 19.22
N ASP A 727 -17.05 -21.22 19.43
CA ASP A 727 -15.91 -20.37 19.83
C ASP A 727 -15.42 -20.71 21.24
N ASN A 728 -16.34 -21.09 22.13
CA ASN A 728 -16.06 -21.42 23.53
C ASN A 728 -16.05 -22.94 23.75
N VAL A 729 -15.01 -23.61 23.25
CA VAL A 729 -14.87 -25.07 23.34
C VAL A 729 -14.76 -25.50 24.81
N ARG A 730 -15.58 -26.47 25.23
CA ARG A 730 -15.59 -26.97 26.61
C ARG A 730 -15.59 -28.49 26.69
N VAL A 731 -14.90 -29.02 27.70
CA VAL A 731 -14.95 -30.44 28.09
C VAL A 731 -15.34 -30.53 29.55
N ASP A 732 -16.37 -31.31 29.86
CA ASP A 732 -16.91 -31.47 31.22
C ASP A 732 -17.24 -30.14 31.93
N GLY A 733 -17.64 -29.12 31.15
CA GLY A 733 -17.98 -27.77 31.63
C GLY A 733 -16.79 -26.82 31.79
N ASN A 734 -15.55 -27.30 31.66
CA ASN A 734 -14.34 -26.48 31.74
C ASN A 734 -13.90 -26.00 30.34
N PRO A 735 -13.37 -24.76 30.23
CA PRO A 735 -12.82 -24.25 28.97
C PRO A 735 -11.58 -25.04 28.56
N VAL A 736 -11.46 -25.31 27.27
CA VAL A 736 -10.31 -26.00 26.66
C VAL A 736 -9.29 -24.96 26.20
N ASN A 737 -8.14 -24.86 26.87
CA ASN A 737 -7.14 -23.83 26.59
C ASN A 737 -5.90 -24.43 25.92
N GLY A 738 -5.64 -24.08 24.67
CA GLY A 738 -4.47 -24.56 23.92
C GLY A 738 -4.73 -24.56 22.42
N TRP A 739 -3.99 -25.39 21.68
CA TRP A 739 -4.19 -25.51 20.24
C TRP A 739 -4.25 -26.96 19.73
N CYS A 740 -4.89 -27.16 18.58
CA CYS A 740 -4.93 -28.42 17.86
C CYS A 740 -4.77 -28.22 16.34
N TYR A 741 -4.35 -29.29 15.65
CA TYR A 741 -4.31 -29.32 14.19
C TYR A 741 -5.58 -29.97 13.62
N ILE A 742 -6.15 -29.36 12.59
CA ILE A 742 -7.35 -29.84 11.89
C ILE A 742 -7.01 -29.98 10.41
N ASP A 743 -7.23 -31.17 9.84
CA ASP A 743 -7.12 -31.48 8.42
C ASP A 743 -8.08 -32.64 8.07
N PRO A 744 -9.30 -32.33 7.58
CA PRO A 744 -10.26 -33.35 7.18
C PRO A 744 -9.79 -34.24 6.03
N SER A 745 -8.84 -33.81 5.20
CA SER A 745 -8.31 -34.63 4.09
C SER A 745 -7.60 -35.90 4.57
N ILE A 746 -7.03 -35.84 5.78
CA ILE A 746 -6.45 -36.98 6.50
C ILE A 746 -7.31 -37.47 7.66
N ARG A 747 -8.59 -37.05 7.69
CA ARG A 747 -9.60 -37.42 8.70
C ARG A 747 -9.26 -36.96 10.11
N VAL A 748 -8.68 -35.77 10.24
CA VAL A 748 -8.37 -35.14 11.52
C VAL A 748 -9.27 -33.92 11.70
N GLY A 749 -10.27 -34.04 12.59
CA GLY A 749 -11.21 -32.97 12.92
C GLY A 749 -12.36 -32.76 11.94
N ASN A 750 -13.19 -31.77 12.23
CA ASN A 750 -14.45 -31.48 11.57
C ASN A 750 -14.24 -30.55 10.36
N GLU A 751 -14.85 -30.90 9.22
CA GLU A 751 -14.81 -30.13 7.99
C GLU A 751 -15.48 -28.76 8.09
N ASP A 752 -16.48 -28.61 8.97
CA ASP A 752 -17.18 -27.35 9.19
C ASP A 752 -16.27 -26.23 9.69
N ILE A 753 -15.23 -26.60 10.46
CA ILE A 753 -14.28 -25.67 11.08
C ILE A 753 -13.32 -25.10 10.05
N VAL A 754 -13.00 -25.85 9.00
CA VAL A 754 -12.09 -25.44 7.91
C VAL A 754 -12.85 -25.10 6.63
N ALA A 755 -14.16 -24.92 6.72
CA ALA A 755 -15.01 -24.69 5.56
C ALA A 755 -14.71 -23.36 4.84
N SER A 756 -14.18 -22.37 5.57
CA SER A 756 -13.71 -21.08 5.03
C SER A 756 -12.38 -21.17 4.29
N CYS A 757 -11.61 -22.25 4.48
CA CYS A 757 -10.35 -22.43 3.77
C CYS A 757 -10.56 -22.83 2.30
N PRO A 758 -9.67 -22.41 1.39
CA PRO A 758 -9.66 -22.87 -0.01
C PRO A 758 -9.71 -24.40 -0.08
N PRO A 759 -10.37 -25.00 -1.10
CA PRO A 759 -10.50 -26.46 -1.20
C PRO A 759 -9.17 -27.22 -1.13
N THR A 760 -8.10 -26.64 -1.69
CA THR A 760 -6.73 -27.17 -1.67
C THR A 760 -6.00 -27.00 -0.34
N GLU A 761 -6.56 -26.22 0.60
CA GLU A 761 -5.94 -25.77 1.84
C GLU A 761 -6.86 -25.93 3.07
N ARG A 762 -7.91 -26.76 3.00
CA ARG A 762 -8.82 -27.06 4.12
C ARG A 762 -8.14 -27.72 5.34
N ARG A 763 -7.28 -26.98 6.03
CA ARG A 763 -6.55 -27.37 7.25
C ARG A 763 -6.03 -26.15 7.99
N ILE A 764 -6.04 -26.18 9.32
CA ILE A 764 -5.63 -25.04 10.17
C ILE A 764 -4.91 -25.52 11.43
N ILE A 765 -4.18 -24.60 12.06
CA ILE A 765 -3.90 -24.64 13.51
C ILE A 765 -5.01 -23.86 14.19
N ARG A 766 -5.78 -24.52 15.05
CA ARG A 766 -6.86 -23.88 15.81
C ARG A 766 -6.42 -23.67 17.25
N PHE A 767 -6.50 -22.43 17.71
CA PHE A 767 -6.42 -22.08 19.13
C PHE A 767 -7.83 -22.05 19.72
N THR A 768 -7.97 -22.38 21.01
CA THR A 768 -9.26 -22.37 21.70
C THR A 768 -9.17 -21.66 23.04
N ASN A 769 -10.15 -20.80 23.35
CA ASN A 769 -10.25 -20.04 24.60
C ASN A 769 -8.91 -19.33 24.91
N GLU A 770 -8.38 -19.50 26.12
CA GLU A 770 -7.07 -18.95 26.53
C GLU A 770 -5.89 -19.65 25.81
N GLY A 771 -6.10 -20.42 24.75
CA GLY A 771 -5.04 -20.83 23.83
C GLY A 771 -4.70 -19.77 22.79
N GLU A 772 -5.63 -18.85 22.52
CA GLU A 772 -5.45 -17.74 21.58
C GLU A 772 -4.37 -16.78 22.07
N ALA A 773 -3.65 -16.14 21.14
CA ALA A 773 -2.56 -15.22 21.46
C ALA A 773 -2.99 -14.20 22.51
N GLN A 774 -2.16 -13.96 23.53
CA GLN A 774 -2.44 -12.89 24.47
C GLN A 774 -2.38 -11.53 23.76
N GLN A 775 -3.13 -10.57 24.30
CA GLN A 775 -3.00 -9.19 23.89
C GLN A 775 -1.53 -8.76 23.99
N GLY A 776 -0.96 -8.31 22.88
CA GLY A 776 0.40 -7.79 22.78
C GLY A 776 1.45 -8.85 22.48
N ALA A 777 1.02 -10.09 22.27
CA ALA A 777 1.90 -11.16 21.91
C ALA A 777 1.96 -11.40 20.40
N THR A 778 3.13 -11.77 19.91
CA THR A 778 3.35 -12.25 18.55
C THR A 778 3.58 -13.74 18.58
N LEU A 779 2.85 -14.48 17.75
CA LEU A 779 2.99 -15.92 17.64
C LEU A 779 4.03 -16.30 16.59
N PHE A 780 4.74 -17.39 16.86
CA PHE A 780 5.69 -18.00 15.96
C PHE A 780 5.44 -19.49 15.91
N ILE A 781 5.48 -20.08 14.72
CA ILE A 781 5.40 -21.52 14.51
C ILE A 781 6.70 -22.04 13.93
N THR A 782 7.11 -23.20 14.41
CA THR A 782 8.10 -24.02 13.71
C THR A 782 7.60 -25.44 13.63
N CYS A 783 7.38 -25.90 12.40
CA CYS A 783 6.97 -27.27 12.13
C CYS A 783 8.16 -28.03 11.55
N SER A 784 8.56 -29.12 12.21
CA SER A 784 9.55 -30.02 11.65
C SER A 784 8.93 -30.85 10.53
N GLY A 785 9.46 -30.70 9.30
CA GLY A 785 9.06 -31.47 8.12
C GLY A 785 10.12 -32.48 7.72
N GLU A 786 10.01 -33.71 8.22
CA GLU A 786 10.13 -35.02 7.54
C GLU A 786 10.10 -36.19 8.53
#